data_AF-J3G333-F1
#
_entry.id   AF-J3G333-F1
#
_cell.length_a   1.000
_cell.length_b   1.000
_cell.length_c   1.000
_cell.angle_alpha   90.00
_cell.angle_beta   90.00
_cell.angle_gamma   90.00
#
_symmetry.space_group_name_H-M   'P 1'
#
loop_
_entity.id
_entity.type
_entity.pdbx_description
1 polymer ?
#
loop_
_entity_poly.entity_id
_entity_poly.type
_entity_poly.pdbx_seq_one_letter_code
_entity_poly.pdbx_strand_id
1 'polypeptide(L)'
;FGTEMQYQHLVFEEFARTIQPMVDPFFAPGQVYDTAIDPSIVAEFAHTVYRFGHSMLLEQVDRLDPNFASSDIGLIQAFLNPLEFAGSGPTPEQAAGAIVRGVTRQVGNEIDEFVTEALRNNLLGLPLDLPAINLARGRDTGIPSLNAARREFYLPTGDAELKPYTSWADFVQHMKHPESLINFIAAYGTHPTITAATTLADKRAAAADLVLGGATAPADRVDFLNSTGAWTSTAGADGVLHTADDVTITGLDNVDFWVGGLAEEKMPFGGMLGSTFNFVFENQMEKLQDGDRFYYLERTASMDFGAELENNTFSALVMANTDATHLPGRVFLTPAYTLEVNQANQYNPSVIAGPDGIVGTIDDLPANADPFGPSVHPIGSPRSDFLTPLVIRDNPATTGPDTNYLHYTGAETVVLGGTPGNDILIAGDSDDDTVYGDAGNDRIDGGYGNDQLFGGAGDDIITDIGGDDVIHGEDGNDVIQGGNGLNLILGQAGQDFIITGEDAADTSGGLGNDFILGSKANEFARGGEGDDWIQGGSADGVAGDNFDAFGNDPINGNDVFMGDGGPDNFDGEGGDDIMIGSPSEADRFIGFSGYDWATFKDDPAGVTIGLNSRLRFFDQPAVPGSNASILARLDLVEGLSGSSHADFLSGDDSTADLLAVAGAKGSVLTNFDLISGLRAFVGAAAAGADGIVGTADDKFDGGNIVLGGAGSDVLEGRGGDDLIDGDKWLNVRISVRQNIDGTGPEIASFDNMTPLVPLMLNGTYNPGQLQIVREILTAPGPDFDTALFSGNFADYTVVENVNGTVTVTDNVAARDGVDTLSNIERLQFADQALVLGGLNSTPVGSLRIDDPTPAVGQVLTVSAADITDADNTATGGAITGPISFFWQFEPRAGSGVFEDITFFAAGEVARAEGTTVTVGSELRVAPPATLIGAVPAIPELVVPTGLALRVRAVYKDANGVLEEVFSAPTAPISPAGTGTVNVLPVGTVLISDTTPTPGSALTATDAFTDANGTTTSVITHQWQVGSGAIFADIAGATGTTFTPDSTQTAQQLRVVASYVDDLGTLERVTSAATTVVGDVFVGTAGVDIWTGTAGDDVASGGDGNDILNALGGNDILNGDAGNDVLIGGTGADTMAGGVGDDVYEVTDLGDVVTELGGEGIDTVWTSLASYTLGANVENLYYGGSGNFAGTGNALDNTLVGGAGNDVLI
;
A
#
# COMPACT_ATOMS: atom_id res chain seq x y z
N PHE A 1 -13.64 -36.53 -9.61
CA PHE A 1 -12.56 -35.59 -9.29
C PHE A 1 -13.03 -34.67 -8.17
N GLY A 2 -14.08 -33.86 -8.33
CA GLY A 2 -14.63 -33.04 -7.21
C GLY A 2 -14.87 -33.79 -5.89
N THR A 3 -15.54 -34.96 -5.91
CA THR A 3 -15.75 -35.77 -4.67
C THR A 3 -14.47 -36.26 -4.00
N GLU A 4 -13.42 -36.54 -4.78
CA GLU A 4 -12.12 -36.97 -4.23
C GLU A 4 -11.39 -35.78 -3.60
N MET A 5 -11.44 -34.61 -4.27
CA MET A 5 -10.87 -33.36 -3.78
C MET A 5 -11.55 -32.89 -2.49
N GLN A 6 -12.90 -32.89 -2.45
CA GLN A 6 -13.62 -32.59 -1.22
C GLN A 6 -13.27 -33.57 -0.09
N TYR A 7 -13.08 -34.85 -0.41
CA TYR A 7 -12.66 -35.82 0.61
C TYR A 7 -11.25 -35.53 1.14
N GLN A 8 -10.32 -35.10 0.28
CA GLN A 8 -8.98 -34.66 0.72
C GLN A 8 -9.11 -33.44 1.63
N HIS A 9 -9.76 -32.37 1.16
CA HIS A 9 -10.03 -31.15 1.94
C HIS A 9 -10.59 -31.47 3.34
N LEU A 10 -11.75 -32.13 3.42
CA LEU A 10 -12.41 -32.42 4.71
C LEU A 10 -11.57 -33.33 5.65
N VAL A 11 -10.77 -34.25 5.10
CA VAL A 11 -9.94 -35.14 5.93
C VAL A 11 -8.76 -34.39 6.55
N PHE A 12 -8.16 -33.47 5.82
CA PHE A 12 -7.00 -32.72 6.30
C PHE A 12 -7.43 -31.52 7.14
N GLU A 13 -8.33 -30.69 6.62
CA GLU A 13 -8.73 -29.43 7.24
C GLU A 13 -9.54 -29.64 8.52
N GLU A 14 -10.49 -30.59 8.51
CA GLU A 14 -11.35 -30.82 9.68
C GLU A 14 -10.88 -32.00 10.53
N PHE A 15 -10.76 -33.21 9.95
CA PHE A 15 -10.49 -34.41 10.77
C PHE A 15 -9.07 -34.45 11.31
N ALA A 16 -8.05 -34.30 10.45
CA ALA A 16 -6.66 -34.45 10.86
C ALA A 16 -6.26 -33.37 11.86
N ARG A 17 -6.66 -32.12 11.63
CA ARG A 17 -6.38 -31.01 12.55
C ARG A 17 -7.19 -31.04 13.83
N THR A 18 -8.39 -31.64 13.84
CA THR A 18 -9.09 -31.93 15.10
C THR A 18 -8.31 -32.96 15.95
N ILE A 19 -7.69 -33.97 15.32
CA ILE A 19 -6.91 -34.99 16.04
C ILE A 19 -5.53 -34.44 16.46
N GLN A 20 -4.86 -33.73 15.56
CA GLN A 20 -3.59 -33.05 15.78
C GLN A 20 -3.59 -31.67 15.08
N PRO A 21 -3.82 -30.57 15.81
CA PRO A 21 -3.83 -29.21 15.28
C PRO A 21 -2.53 -28.75 14.60
N MET A 22 -1.40 -29.38 14.92
CA MET A 22 -0.08 -29.06 14.37
C MET A 22 0.18 -29.68 12.99
N VAL A 23 -0.74 -30.48 12.42
CA VAL A 23 -0.63 -30.84 11.01
C VAL A 23 -0.68 -29.55 10.21
N ASP A 24 0.42 -29.23 9.51
CA ASP A 24 0.62 -27.91 8.92
C ASP A 24 -0.61 -27.43 8.12
N PRO A 25 -1.14 -26.23 8.41
CA PRO A 25 -1.98 -25.50 7.46
C PRO A 25 -1.14 -25.12 6.24
N PHE A 26 -1.78 -24.91 5.10
CA PHE A 26 -1.08 -24.61 3.86
C PHE A 26 -0.20 -23.37 4.04
N PHE A 27 1.07 -23.43 3.60
CA PHE A 27 1.92 -22.25 3.58
C PHE A 27 2.55 -22.04 2.20
N ALA A 28 2.20 -20.88 1.65
CA ALA A 28 2.64 -20.23 0.41
C ALA A 28 1.94 -20.67 -0.89
N PRO A 29 1.56 -19.70 -1.75
CA PRO A 29 1.28 -19.96 -3.16
C PRO A 29 2.50 -20.63 -3.78
N GLY A 30 2.35 -21.90 -4.18
CA GLY A 30 3.44 -22.70 -4.77
C GLY A 30 4.10 -23.71 -3.84
N GLN A 31 3.44 -24.21 -2.79
CA GLN A 31 3.85 -25.46 -2.14
C GLN A 31 3.63 -26.63 -3.11
N VAL A 32 4.61 -26.81 -4.00
CA VAL A 32 4.59 -27.81 -5.07
C VAL A 32 4.76 -29.22 -4.47
N TYR A 33 3.93 -30.17 -4.92
CA TYR A 33 4.12 -31.61 -4.75
C TYR A 33 5.62 -31.99 -4.76
N ASP A 34 6.12 -32.54 -3.64
CA ASP A 34 7.52 -32.93 -3.53
C ASP A 34 7.74 -34.39 -3.94
N THR A 35 8.33 -34.56 -5.12
CA THR A 35 8.73 -35.87 -5.66
C THR A 35 9.73 -36.66 -4.79
N ALA A 36 10.42 -36.00 -3.85
CA ALA A 36 11.38 -36.63 -2.95
C ALA A 36 10.72 -37.26 -1.71
N ILE A 37 9.47 -36.92 -1.41
CA ILE A 37 8.70 -37.48 -0.31
C ILE A 37 8.12 -38.84 -0.71
N ASP A 38 8.20 -39.83 0.20
CA ASP A 38 7.55 -41.13 0.04
C ASP A 38 6.23 -41.12 0.85
N PRO A 39 5.07 -41.03 0.18
CA PRO A 39 3.75 -40.98 0.83
C PRO A 39 3.26 -42.37 1.30
N SER A 40 4.07 -43.43 1.17
CA SER A 40 3.61 -44.77 1.52
C SER A 40 3.25 -44.89 3.01
N ILE A 41 2.08 -45.50 3.27
CA ILE A 41 1.58 -45.66 4.64
C ILE A 41 2.52 -46.59 5.42
N VAL A 42 3.14 -46.08 6.48
CA VAL A 42 4.06 -46.84 7.33
C VAL A 42 3.31 -47.83 8.22
N ALA A 43 3.99 -48.91 8.62
CA ALA A 43 3.39 -49.99 9.38
C ALA A 43 2.94 -49.52 10.78
N GLU A 44 3.70 -48.63 11.39
CA GLU A 44 3.42 -47.97 12.67
C GLU A 44 2.08 -47.24 12.62
N PHE A 45 1.82 -46.51 11.53
CA PHE A 45 0.55 -45.82 11.34
C PHE A 45 -0.61 -46.81 11.22
N ALA A 46 -0.54 -47.76 10.27
CA ALA A 46 -1.67 -48.64 9.94
C ALA A 46 -1.96 -49.75 10.98
N HIS A 47 -0.94 -50.23 11.68
CA HIS A 47 -1.05 -51.36 12.60
C HIS A 47 -1.09 -50.95 14.07
N THR A 48 -0.72 -49.70 14.37
CA THR A 48 -0.64 -49.18 15.73
C THR A 48 -1.40 -47.86 15.86
N VAL A 49 -0.90 -46.76 15.31
CA VAL A 49 -1.35 -45.42 15.68
C VAL A 49 -2.79 -45.15 15.25
N TYR A 50 -3.13 -45.32 13.96
CA TYR A 50 -4.49 -45.04 13.45
C TYR A 50 -5.58 -45.99 13.98
N ARG A 51 -5.22 -46.91 14.89
CA ARG A 51 -6.17 -47.77 15.63
C ARG A 51 -6.62 -47.18 16.95
N PHE A 52 -6.23 -45.94 17.25
CA PHE A 52 -6.68 -45.23 18.45
C PHE A 52 -8.20 -45.12 18.52
N GLY A 53 -8.88 -45.04 17.38
CA GLY A 53 -10.35 -44.95 17.30
C GLY A 53 -11.10 -46.14 17.92
N HIS A 54 -10.44 -47.29 18.14
CA HIS A 54 -11.06 -48.41 18.86
C HIS A 54 -11.34 -48.10 20.34
N SER A 55 -10.63 -47.14 20.94
CA SER A 55 -10.86 -46.68 22.32
C SER A 55 -12.05 -45.72 22.40
N MET A 56 -12.29 -44.94 21.34
CA MET A 56 -13.33 -43.89 21.29
C MET A 56 -14.76 -44.42 21.18
N LEU A 57 -14.96 -45.67 20.75
CA LEU A 57 -16.29 -46.24 20.52
C LEU A 57 -17.06 -46.46 21.83
N LEU A 58 -18.34 -46.11 21.84
CA LEU A 58 -19.27 -46.24 22.97
C LEU A 58 -19.99 -47.60 22.98
N GLU A 59 -20.71 -47.92 24.06
CA GLU A 59 -21.52 -49.15 24.17
C GLU A 59 -22.84 -49.08 23.38
N GLN A 60 -23.23 -47.89 22.93
CA GLN A 60 -24.50 -47.57 22.31
C GLN A 60 -24.29 -46.66 21.10
N VAL A 61 -25.17 -46.78 20.11
CA VAL A 61 -25.28 -45.88 18.95
C VAL A 61 -26.60 -45.13 19.08
N ASP A 62 -26.51 -43.82 19.27
CA ASP A 62 -27.67 -42.95 19.42
C ASP A 62 -28.29 -42.64 18.06
N ARG A 63 -29.63 -42.63 18.01
CA ARG A 63 -30.42 -42.47 16.79
C ARG A 63 -31.68 -41.68 17.06
N LEU A 64 -31.77 -40.47 16.51
CA LEU A 64 -32.84 -39.51 16.77
C LEU A 64 -33.60 -39.19 15.49
N ASP A 65 -34.91 -39.50 15.43
CA ASP A 65 -35.73 -39.11 14.28
C ASP A 65 -35.87 -37.56 14.17
N PRO A 66 -36.51 -37.01 13.11
CA PRO A 66 -36.66 -35.56 12.96
C PRO A 66 -37.47 -34.85 14.06
N ASN A 67 -38.18 -35.60 14.91
CA ASN A 67 -38.86 -35.08 16.09
C ASN A 67 -38.06 -35.36 17.37
N PHE A 68 -36.79 -35.74 17.22
CA PHE A 68 -35.89 -36.17 18.28
C PHE A 68 -36.41 -37.33 19.14
N ALA A 69 -37.24 -38.21 18.56
CA ALA A 69 -37.60 -39.45 19.22
C ALA A 69 -36.43 -40.45 19.13
N SER A 70 -35.96 -40.90 20.30
CA SER A 70 -34.88 -41.88 20.40
C SER A 70 -35.31 -43.27 19.90
N SER A 71 -34.40 -43.87 19.15
CA SER A 71 -34.46 -45.26 18.68
C SER A 71 -33.13 -45.98 18.95
N ASP A 72 -32.40 -45.58 19.97
CA ASP A 72 -31.00 -46.00 20.19
C ASP A 72 -30.84 -47.52 20.36
N ILE A 73 -29.66 -48.03 20.02
CA ILE A 73 -29.32 -49.46 20.09
C ILE A 73 -27.93 -49.68 20.67
N GLY A 74 -27.71 -50.85 21.29
CA GLY A 74 -26.36 -51.24 21.71
C GLY A 74 -25.43 -51.45 20.51
N LEU A 75 -24.14 -51.15 20.66
CA LEU A 75 -23.11 -51.26 19.62
C LEU A 75 -23.07 -52.67 18.99
N ILE A 76 -23.24 -53.72 19.81
CA ILE A 76 -23.27 -55.11 19.33
C ILE A 76 -24.42 -55.33 18.33
N GLN A 77 -25.58 -54.72 18.56
CA GLN A 77 -26.74 -54.82 17.66
C GLN A 77 -26.51 -54.05 16.36
N ALA A 78 -25.69 -53.00 16.38
CA ALA A 78 -25.37 -52.20 15.20
C ALA A 78 -24.43 -52.93 14.21
N PHE A 79 -23.59 -53.85 14.69
CA PHE A 79 -22.62 -54.55 13.83
C PHE A 79 -23.28 -55.29 12.67
N LEU A 80 -22.90 -54.90 11.45
CA LEU A 80 -23.33 -55.53 10.19
C LEU A 80 -24.86 -55.64 10.05
N ASN A 81 -25.60 -54.64 10.54
CA ASN A 81 -27.06 -54.69 10.63
C ASN A 81 -27.78 -53.65 9.73
N PRO A 82 -27.82 -53.86 8.40
CA PRO A 82 -28.49 -52.93 7.48
C PRO A 82 -30.02 -52.89 7.62
N LEU A 83 -30.63 -53.91 8.24
CA LEU A 83 -32.07 -53.92 8.50
C LEU A 83 -32.45 -52.93 9.59
N GLU A 84 -31.58 -52.79 10.60
CA GLU A 84 -31.74 -51.83 11.68
C GLU A 84 -31.55 -50.40 11.18
N PHE A 85 -30.57 -50.17 10.29
CA PHE A 85 -30.42 -48.91 9.54
C PHE A 85 -31.69 -48.58 8.75
N ALA A 86 -32.20 -49.51 7.93
CA ALA A 86 -33.42 -49.29 7.14
C ALA A 86 -34.67 -49.08 8.01
N GLY A 87 -34.63 -49.47 9.30
CA GLY A 87 -35.69 -49.24 10.27
C GLY A 87 -35.65 -47.88 10.96
N SER A 88 -34.54 -47.12 10.83
CA SER A 88 -34.35 -45.80 11.45
C SER A 88 -35.15 -44.68 10.80
N GLY A 89 -35.68 -44.89 9.60
CA GLY A 89 -36.47 -43.87 8.92
C GLY A 89 -37.27 -44.40 7.72
N PRO A 90 -38.29 -43.67 7.25
CA PRO A 90 -39.06 -44.00 6.06
C PRO A 90 -38.25 -43.95 4.76
N THR A 91 -37.20 -43.12 4.72
CA THR A 91 -36.31 -42.95 3.56
C THR A 91 -34.84 -43.11 3.99
N PRO A 92 -33.92 -43.37 3.05
CA PRO A 92 -32.49 -43.43 3.34
C PRO A 92 -31.94 -42.16 4.01
N GLU A 93 -32.43 -40.99 3.58
CA GLU A 93 -32.01 -39.67 4.10
C GLU A 93 -32.44 -39.51 5.56
N GLN A 94 -33.66 -39.92 5.92
CA GLN A 94 -34.12 -39.88 7.30
C GLN A 94 -33.44 -40.94 8.17
N ALA A 95 -33.12 -42.11 7.60
CA ALA A 95 -32.39 -43.17 8.31
C ALA A 95 -30.94 -42.75 8.62
N ALA A 96 -30.26 -42.13 7.65
CA ALA A 96 -28.92 -41.57 7.83
C ALA A 96 -28.95 -40.36 8.77
N GLY A 97 -29.87 -39.41 8.54
CA GLY A 97 -30.08 -38.24 9.38
C GLY A 97 -30.39 -38.62 10.83
N ALA A 98 -31.08 -39.74 11.07
CA ALA A 98 -31.32 -40.21 12.43
C ALA A 98 -30.03 -40.62 13.17
N ILE A 99 -29.10 -41.28 12.49
CA ILE A 99 -27.80 -41.62 13.06
C ILE A 99 -27.01 -40.33 13.27
N VAL A 100 -26.93 -39.45 12.27
CA VAL A 100 -26.21 -38.18 12.33
C VAL A 100 -26.68 -37.34 13.53
N ARG A 101 -27.99 -37.07 13.65
CA ARG A 101 -28.54 -36.29 14.78
C ARG A 101 -28.19 -36.88 16.14
N GLY A 102 -28.10 -38.21 16.24
CA GLY A 102 -27.70 -38.91 17.46
C GLY A 102 -26.21 -38.76 17.75
N VAL A 103 -25.35 -39.12 16.79
CA VAL A 103 -23.90 -39.17 17.00
C VAL A 103 -23.25 -37.80 17.15
N THR A 104 -23.75 -36.76 16.48
CA THR A 104 -23.23 -35.38 16.65
C THR A 104 -23.56 -34.78 18.01
N ARG A 105 -24.49 -35.40 18.75
CA ARG A 105 -24.92 -35.02 20.09
C ARG A 105 -24.40 -35.97 21.17
N GLN A 106 -23.47 -36.86 20.81
CA GLN A 106 -22.93 -37.90 21.67
C GLN A 106 -21.41 -37.73 21.83
N VAL A 107 -20.96 -37.50 23.06
CA VAL A 107 -19.52 -37.40 23.36
C VAL A 107 -18.88 -38.79 23.32
N GLY A 108 -17.87 -38.97 22.47
CA GLY A 108 -17.10 -40.22 22.37
C GLY A 108 -16.29 -40.53 23.63
N ASN A 109 -15.85 -41.79 23.78
CA ASN A 109 -14.90 -42.13 24.83
C ASN A 109 -13.55 -41.44 24.58
N GLU A 110 -12.83 -41.14 25.66
CA GLU A 110 -11.47 -40.60 25.58
C GLU A 110 -10.53 -41.59 24.85
N ILE A 111 -9.57 -41.07 24.06
CA ILE A 111 -8.52 -41.90 23.46
C ILE A 111 -7.54 -42.32 24.57
N ASP A 112 -7.74 -43.50 25.13
CA ASP A 112 -6.91 -44.05 26.19
C ASP A 112 -6.78 -45.59 26.12
N GLU A 113 -6.17 -46.20 27.14
CA GLU A 113 -5.97 -47.65 27.18
C GLU A 113 -7.25 -48.46 27.50
N PHE A 114 -8.39 -47.80 27.71
CA PHE A 114 -9.67 -48.44 27.93
C PHE A 114 -10.43 -48.63 26.62
N VAL A 115 -11.15 -49.75 26.54
CA VAL A 115 -11.96 -50.14 25.39
C VAL A 115 -13.24 -50.76 25.92
N THR A 116 -14.36 -50.43 25.30
CA THR A 116 -15.70 -50.90 25.67
C THR A 116 -15.82 -52.42 25.65
N GLU A 117 -16.71 -52.94 26.49
CA GLU A 117 -16.97 -54.37 26.65
C GLU A 117 -17.54 -54.98 25.37
N ALA A 118 -18.33 -54.22 24.60
CA ALA A 118 -18.79 -54.62 23.27
C ALA A 118 -17.64 -55.04 22.33
N LEU A 119 -16.50 -54.34 22.37
CA LEU A 119 -15.33 -54.62 21.53
C LEU A 119 -14.33 -55.58 22.19
N ARG A 120 -14.22 -55.53 23.52
CA ARG A 120 -13.28 -56.34 24.28
C ARG A 120 -13.73 -57.78 24.48
N ASN A 121 -15.03 -58.03 24.59
CA ASN A 121 -15.54 -59.34 24.96
C ASN A 121 -16.56 -59.93 23.98
N ASN A 122 -17.15 -59.13 23.09
CA ASN A 122 -18.24 -59.55 22.21
C ASN A 122 -18.15 -58.99 20.77
N LEU A 123 -16.94 -58.83 20.22
CA LEU A 123 -16.74 -58.25 18.89
C LEU A 123 -17.50 -59.05 17.81
N LEU A 124 -18.32 -58.34 17.01
CA LEU A 124 -19.23 -58.92 16.01
C LEU A 124 -20.20 -59.99 16.57
N GLY A 125 -20.53 -59.91 17.86
CA GLY A 125 -21.37 -60.90 18.54
C GLY A 125 -20.68 -62.24 18.78
N LEU A 126 -19.36 -62.31 18.59
CA LEU A 126 -18.50 -63.46 18.89
C LEU A 126 -17.65 -63.15 20.13
N PRO A 127 -17.20 -64.16 20.90
CA PRO A 127 -16.30 -63.97 22.05
C PRO A 127 -14.87 -63.67 21.58
N LEU A 128 -14.71 -62.56 20.86
CA LEU A 128 -13.48 -62.04 20.30
C LEU A 128 -13.12 -60.73 21.03
N ASP A 129 -11.80 -60.52 21.22
CA ASP A 129 -11.23 -59.39 21.94
C ASP A 129 -10.42 -58.53 20.97
N LEU A 130 -10.96 -57.35 20.61
CA LEU A 130 -10.34 -56.44 19.65
C LEU A 130 -8.99 -55.88 20.14
N PRO A 131 -8.84 -55.39 21.40
CA PRO A 131 -7.54 -55.05 21.97
C PRO A 131 -6.49 -56.18 21.83
N ALA A 132 -6.86 -57.42 22.15
CA ALA A 132 -5.94 -58.55 22.02
C ALA A 132 -5.54 -58.80 20.55
N ILE A 133 -6.46 -58.60 19.59
CA ILE A 133 -6.18 -58.67 18.16
C ILE A 133 -5.23 -57.56 17.72
N ASN A 134 -5.38 -56.33 18.23
CA ASN A 134 -4.48 -55.22 17.93
C ASN A 134 -3.05 -55.50 18.42
N LEU A 135 -2.91 -55.94 19.67
CA LEU A 135 -1.61 -56.33 20.23
C LEU A 135 -0.98 -57.50 19.46
N ALA A 136 -1.76 -58.52 19.13
CA ALA A 136 -1.28 -59.66 18.34
C ALA A 136 -0.86 -59.22 16.93
N ARG A 137 -1.60 -58.29 16.30
CA ARG A 137 -1.27 -57.78 14.97
C ARG A 137 0.03 -56.98 14.97
N GLY A 138 0.21 -56.06 15.92
CA GLY A 138 1.46 -55.29 16.02
C GLY A 138 2.69 -56.21 16.13
N ARG A 139 2.59 -57.25 16.96
CA ARG A 139 3.65 -58.27 17.10
C ARG A 139 3.85 -59.11 15.83
N ASP A 140 2.77 -59.48 15.14
CA ASP A 140 2.81 -60.26 13.89
C ASP A 140 3.49 -59.48 12.76
N THR A 141 3.26 -58.17 12.68
CA THR A 141 3.83 -57.30 11.65
C THR A 141 5.21 -56.74 12.03
N GLY A 142 5.71 -57.05 13.23
CA GLY A 142 7.04 -56.67 13.68
C GLY A 142 7.16 -55.23 14.19
N ILE A 143 6.05 -54.63 14.61
CA ILE A 143 6.09 -53.30 15.24
C ILE A 143 6.97 -53.35 16.50
N PRO A 144 7.87 -52.38 16.70
CA PRO A 144 8.68 -52.28 17.91
C PRO A 144 7.81 -52.08 19.18
N SER A 145 8.41 -52.25 20.35
CA SER A 145 7.79 -51.79 21.61
C SER A 145 7.79 -50.26 21.68
N LEU A 146 6.99 -49.68 22.57
CA LEU A 146 6.88 -48.22 22.74
C LEU A 146 8.26 -47.55 22.87
N ASN A 147 9.06 -47.99 23.84
CA ASN A 147 10.40 -47.41 24.08
C ASN A 147 11.37 -47.65 22.91
N ALA A 148 11.23 -48.76 22.19
CA ALA A 148 12.05 -49.01 21.01
C ALA A 148 11.68 -48.08 19.85
N ALA A 149 10.38 -47.82 19.64
CA ALA A 149 9.89 -46.85 18.65
C ALA A 149 10.35 -45.43 19.00
N ARG A 150 10.11 -44.99 20.25
CA ARG A 150 10.58 -43.71 20.79
C ARG A 150 12.08 -43.51 20.56
N ARG A 151 12.88 -44.56 20.78
CA ARG A 151 14.33 -44.52 20.55
C ARG A 151 14.66 -44.30 19.07
N GLU A 152 13.98 -45.01 18.19
CA GLU A 152 14.16 -44.90 16.74
C GLU A 152 13.79 -43.51 16.21
N PHE A 153 12.75 -42.87 16.78
CA PHE A 153 12.34 -41.52 16.41
C PHE A 153 13.25 -40.44 17.00
N TYR A 154 13.65 -40.58 18.27
CA TYR A 154 14.52 -39.62 18.96
C TYR A 154 15.92 -39.52 18.33
N LEU A 155 16.51 -40.63 17.88
CA LEU A 155 17.88 -40.68 17.37
C LEU A 155 18.14 -39.73 16.18
N PRO A 156 17.29 -39.69 15.13
CA PRO A 156 17.45 -38.76 14.02
C PRO A 156 16.94 -37.33 14.31
N THR A 157 15.91 -37.15 15.14
CA THR A 157 15.28 -35.83 15.34
C THR A 157 15.90 -35.04 16.50
N GLY A 158 16.35 -35.72 17.55
CA GLY A 158 16.76 -35.10 18.81
C GLY A 158 15.59 -34.52 19.62
N ASP A 159 14.35 -34.81 19.24
CA ASP A 159 13.15 -34.28 19.87
C ASP A 159 12.96 -34.84 21.29
N ALA A 160 12.99 -33.96 22.29
CA ALA A 160 12.89 -34.34 23.69
C ALA A 160 11.57 -35.04 24.05
N GLU A 161 10.48 -34.76 23.31
CA GLU A 161 9.16 -35.36 23.54
C GLU A 161 9.10 -36.84 23.18
N LEU A 162 10.02 -37.29 22.33
CA LEU A 162 10.15 -38.68 21.86
C LEU A 162 11.22 -39.46 22.62
N LYS A 163 11.84 -38.86 23.65
CA LYS A 163 12.88 -39.54 24.42
C LYS A 163 12.33 -40.81 25.09
N PRO A 164 13.00 -41.96 24.99
CA PRO A 164 12.54 -43.20 25.65
C PRO A 164 12.43 -43.03 27.16
N TYR A 165 11.38 -43.63 27.74
CA TYR A 165 11.17 -43.57 29.18
C TYR A 165 12.22 -44.41 29.91
N THR A 166 12.87 -43.79 30.88
CA THR A 166 14.03 -44.36 31.58
C THR A 166 13.64 -45.38 32.65
N SER A 167 12.41 -45.28 33.18
CA SER A 167 11.92 -46.15 34.25
C SER A 167 10.40 -46.15 34.35
N TRP A 168 9.81 -47.06 35.14
CA TRP A 168 8.38 -47.06 35.41
C TRP A 168 7.92 -45.77 36.13
N ALA A 169 8.79 -45.19 36.96
CA ALA A 169 8.54 -43.92 37.64
C ALA A 169 8.59 -42.71 36.69
N ASP A 170 9.34 -42.82 35.60
CA ASP A 170 9.38 -41.83 34.52
C ASP A 170 8.10 -41.94 33.67
N PHE A 171 7.78 -43.15 33.21
CA PHE A 171 6.60 -43.40 32.37
C PHE A 171 5.29 -42.94 33.02
N VAL A 172 5.08 -43.21 34.31
CA VAL A 172 3.83 -42.82 35.01
C VAL A 172 3.63 -41.31 35.12
N GLN A 173 4.70 -40.50 35.02
CA GLN A 173 4.58 -39.04 35.01
C GLN A 173 4.03 -38.52 33.67
N HIS A 174 4.00 -39.38 32.65
CA HIS A 174 3.57 -39.08 31.30
C HIS A 174 2.39 -39.97 30.86
N MET A 175 1.61 -40.49 31.82
CA MET A 175 0.42 -41.30 31.56
C MET A 175 -0.86 -40.51 31.87
N LYS A 176 -1.90 -40.68 31.04
CA LYS A 176 -3.25 -40.13 31.30
C LYS A 176 -3.82 -40.62 32.62
N HIS A 177 -3.73 -41.94 32.85
CA HIS A 177 -4.29 -42.63 34.01
C HIS A 177 -3.18 -43.32 34.82
N PRO A 178 -2.54 -42.63 35.79
CA PRO A 178 -1.46 -43.19 36.61
C PRO A 178 -1.82 -44.51 37.33
N GLU A 179 -3.09 -44.73 37.63
CA GLU A 179 -3.61 -45.97 38.22
C GLU A 179 -3.40 -47.21 37.32
N SER A 180 -3.32 -47.01 36.00
CA SER A 180 -3.11 -48.09 35.03
C SER A 180 -1.69 -48.64 35.08
N LEU A 181 -0.73 -47.94 35.71
CA LEU A 181 0.64 -48.42 35.91
C LEU A 181 0.69 -49.82 36.52
N ILE A 182 -0.21 -50.13 37.47
CA ILE A 182 -0.31 -51.46 38.09
C ILE A 182 -0.63 -52.53 37.05
N ASN A 183 -1.52 -52.25 36.11
CA ASN A 183 -1.88 -53.18 35.04
C ASN A 183 -0.73 -53.37 34.04
N PHE A 184 -0.01 -52.30 33.68
CA PHE A 184 1.18 -52.39 32.85
C PHE A 184 2.28 -53.24 33.50
N ILE A 185 2.60 -53.00 34.78
CA ILE A 185 3.60 -53.80 35.51
C ILE A 185 3.13 -55.25 35.68
N ALA A 186 1.83 -55.49 35.91
CA ALA A 186 1.30 -56.85 35.99
C ALA A 186 1.41 -57.60 34.65
N ALA A 187 1.30 -56.90 33.52
CA ALA A 187 1.38 -57.48 32.19
C ALA A 187 2.83 -57.68 31.70
N TYR A 188 3.69 -56.67 31.85
CA TYR A 188 5.02 -56.60 31.24
C TYR A 188 6.18 -56.69 32.25
N GLY A 189 5.93 -56.47 33.53
CA GLY A 189 6.95 -56.40 34.57
C GLY A 189 7.74 -57.71 34.73
N THR A 190 9.06 -57.60 34.81
CA THR A 190 9.98 -58.74 34.88
C THR A 190 10.32 -59.16 36.32
N HIS A 191 9.82 -58.44 37.33
CA HIS A 191 10.11 -58.72 38.73
C HIS A 191 9.70 -60.17 39.12
N PRO A 192 10.50 -60.90 39.94
CA PRO A 192 10.19 -62.28 40.32
C PRO A 192 8.82 -62.49 40.96
N THR A 193 8.30 -61.50 41.69
CA THR A 193 6.94 -61.58 42.27
C THR A 193 5.84 -61.56 41.21
N ILE A 194 6.06 -60.91 40.07
CA ILE A 194 5.14 -60.89 38.92
C ILE A 194 5.27 -62.19 38.13
N THR A 195 6.50 -62.59 37.78
CA THR A 195 6.75 -63.74 36.93
C THR A 195 6.44 -65.08 37.61
N ALA A 196 6.48 -65.14 38.95
CA ALA A 196 6.07 -66.31 39.73
C ALA A 196 4.54 -66.44 39.90
N ALA A 197 3.77 -65.37 39.69
CA ALA A 197 2.32 -65.38 39.83
C ALA A 197 1.64 -66.08 38.64
N THR A 198 0.68 -66.95 38.92
CA THR A 198 0.02 -67.80 37.89
C THR A 198 -1.39 -67.36 37.53
N THR A 199 -2.00 -66.46 38.31
CA THR A 199 -3.30 -65.87 38.02
C THR A 199 -3.19 -64.36 37.77
N LEU A 200 -4.12 -63.80 37.00
CA LEU A 200 -4.17 -62.35 36.74
C LEU A 200 -4.32 -61.54 38.04
N ALA A 201 -5.13 -62.06 38.98
CA ALA A 201 -5.33 -61.43 40.29
C ALA A 201 -4.04 -61.39 41.11
N ASP A 202 -3.28 -62.48 41.13
CA ASP A 202 -2.00 -62.54 41.84
C ASP A 202 -0.94 -61.63 41.20
N LYS A 203 -0.91 -61.54 39.86
CA LYS A 203 -0.02 -60.61 39.14
C LYS A 203 -0.32 -59.15 39.49
N ARG A 204 -1.61 -58.76 39.50
CA ARG A 204 -2.03 -57.41 39.90
C ARG A 204 -1.74 -57.12 41.37
N ALA A 205 -1.95 -58.08 42.26
CA ALA A 205 -1.60 -57.93 43.66
C ALA A 205 -0.09 -57.71 43.86
N ALA A 206 0.75 -58.49 43.16
CA ALA A 206 2.19 -58.31 43.18
C ALA A 206 2.65 -56.97 42.57
N ALA A 207 2.00 -56.50 41.50
CA ALA A 207 2.29 -55.19 40.91
C ALA A 207 1.85 -54.04 41.84
N ALA A 208 0.69 -54.15 42.47
CA ALA A 208 0.21 -53.19 43.46
C ALA A 208 1.17 -53.08 44.66
N ASP A 209 1.69 -54.21 45.15
CA ASP A 209 2.70 -54.23 46.21
C ASP A 209 4.01 -53.54 45.78
N LEU A 210 4.42 -53.67 44.50
CA LEU A 210 5.58 -52.96 43.98
C LEU A 210 5.35 -51.44 43.93
N VAL A 211 4.23 -51.01 43.36
CA VAL A 211 3.87 -49.60 43.13
C VAL A 211 3.52 -48.88 44.44
N LEU A 212 2.47 -49.34 45.13
CA LEU A 212 1.91 -48.71 46.32
C LEU A 212 2.75 -48.98 47.58
N GLY A 213 3.55 -50.04 47.57
CA GLY A 213 4.29 -50.50 48.75
C GLY A 213 3.39 -51.17 49.80
N GLY A 214 3.96 -51.49 50.96
CA GLY A 214 3.24 -52.15 52.05
C GLY A 214 4.12 -53.13 52.84
N ALA A 215 3.52 -53.83 53.80
CA ALA A 215 4.24 -54.80 54.65
C ALA A 215 4.69 -56.06 53.88
N THR A 216 4.07 -56.35 52.73
CA THR A 216 4.37 -57.47 51.84
C THR A 216 5.23 -57.07 50.64
N ALA A 217 5.51 -55.77 50.48
CA ALA A 217 6.25 -55.26 49.34
C ALA A 217 7.73 -55.70 49.35
N PRO A 218 8.31 -56.08 48.19
CA PRO A 218 9.72 -56.37 48.06
C PRO A 218 10.61 -55.19 48.47
N ALA A 219 11.76 -55.49 49.08
CA ALA A 219 12.70 -54.46 49.55
C ALA A 219 13.33 -53.66 48.41
N ASP A 220 13.49 -54.27 47.23
CA ASP A 220 14.05 -53.68 46.01
C ASP A 220 12.99 -53.05 45.09
N ARG A 221 11.74 -52.89 45.54
CA ARG A 221 10.66 -52.32 44.72
C ARG A 221 11.00 -50.93 44.15
N VAL A 222 11.68 -50.09 44.94
CA VAL A 222 12.03 -48.73 44.51
C VAL A 222 13.13 -48.78 43.46
N ASP A 223 14.07 -49.71 43.59
CA ASP A 223 15.10 -49.95 42.57
C ASP A 223 14.48 -50.46 41.27
N PHE A 224 13.50 -51.36 41.35
CA PHE A 224 12.74 -51.84 40.19
C PHE A 224 11.95 -50.72 39.49
N LEU A 225 11.26 -49.86 40.25
CA LEU A 225 10.45 -48.79 39.67
C LEU A 225 11.27 -47.68 39.02
N ASN A 226 12.48 -47.39 39.54
CA ASN A 226 13.35 -46.32 39.05
C ASN A 226 14.47 -46.82 38.11
N SER A 227 14.47 -48.10 37.73
CA SER A 227 15.56 -48.71 36.95
C SER A 227 16.95 -48.46 37.57
N THR A 228 17.10 -48.69 38.88
CA THR A 228 18.37 -48.49 39.61
C THR A 228 18.90 -49.78 40.23
N GLY A 229 20.15 -49.77 40.71
CA GLY A 229 20.75 -50.92 41.39
C GLY A 229 20.79 -52.17 40.51
N ALA A 230 20.20 -53.28 40.98
CA ALA A 230 20.12 -54.52 40.20
C ALA A 230 19.22 -54.42 38.95
N TRP A 231 18.43 -53.35 38.84
CA TRP A 231 17.47 -53.08 37.78
C TRP A 231 17.95 -51.97 36.81
N THR A 232 19.22 -51.57 36.91
CA THR A 232 19.82 -50.57 36.02
C THR A 232 19.69 -51.00 34.56
N SER A 233 19.26 -50.07 33.70
CA SER A 233 19.17 -50.27 32.26
C SER A 233 20.51 -50.73 31.66
N THR A 234 20.43 -51.44 30.54
CA THR A 234 21.61 -51.83 29.77
C THR A 234 21.86 -50.81 28.67
N ALA A 235 23.14 -50.46 28.43
CA ALA A 235 23.53 -49.60 27.32
C ALA A 235 23.02 -50.16 26.00
N GLY A 236 22.57 -49.29 25.10
CA GLY A 236 22.05 -49.65 23.79
C GLY A 236 23.17 -49.93 22.78
N ALA A 237 22.96 -49.47 21.55
CA ALA A 237 23.86 -49.72 20.43
C ALA A 237 25.19 -48.94 20.53
N ASP A 238 25.20 -47.81 21.23
CA ASP A 238 26.38 -46.96 21.43
C ASP A 238 27.36 -47.51 22.50
N GLY A 239 26.90 -48.43 23.35
CA GLY A 239 27.66 -49.02 24.45
C GLY A 239 27.92 -48.07 25.63
N VAL A 240 27.22 -46.94 25.72
CA VAL A 240 27.32 -45.91 26.75
C VAL A 240 26.04 -45.89 27.59
N LEU A 241 26.17 -46.03 28.90
CA LEU A 241 25.03 -45.90 29.81
C LEU A 241 24.63 -44.43 29.98
N HIS A 242 23.34 -44.20 30.28
CA HIS A 242 22.72 -42.90 30.50
C HIS A 242 22.56 -42.05 29.24
N THR A 243 22.46 -42.71 28.08
CA THR A 243 22.07 -42.09 26.81
C THR A 243 20.62 -42.44 26.49
N ALA A 244 20.05 -41.82 25.45
CA ALA A 244 18.68 -42.11 25.02
C ALA A 244 18.52 -43.52 24.42
N ASP A 245 19.63 -44.25 24.18
CA ASP A 245 19.58 -45.57 23.58
C ASP A 245 19.48 -46.73 24.61
N ASP A 246 19.55 -46.41 25.91
CA ASP A 246 19.46 -47.36 27.01
C ASP A 246 18.19 -48.23 26.93
N VAL A 247 18.32 -49.51 27.28
CA VAL A 247 17.24 -50.51 27.28
C VAL A 247 16.90 -50.90 28.72
N THR A 248 15.65 -50.71 29.13
CA THR A 248 15.21 -51.06 30.48
C THR A 248 15.05 -52.57 30.65
N ILE A 249 15.49 -53.13 31.79
CA ILE A 249 15.36 -54.57 32.08
C ILE A 249 14.18 -54.91 33.00
N THR A 250 13.45 -53.88 33.44
CA THR A 250 12.31 -53.95 34.37
C THR A 250 11.00 -54.40 33.68
N GLY A 251 11.01 -54.49 32.36
CA GLY A 251 9.87 -54.87 31.52
C GLY A 251 9.22 -53.71 30.78
N LEU A 252 9.58 -52.45 31.08
CA LEU A 252 9.04 -51.28 30.39
C LEU A 252 9.37 -51.30 28.89
N ASP A 253 10.57 -51.76 28.51
CA ASP A 253 10.96 -51.91 27.10
C ASP A 253 10.16 -52.99 26.34
N ASN A 254 9.30 -53.77 27.02
CA ASN A 254 8.44 -54.77 26.40
C ASN A 254 6.99 -54.29 26.20
N VAL A 255 6.65 -53.07 26.62
CA VAL A 255 5.30 -52.53 26.44
C VAL A 255 5.00 -52.39 24.95
N ASP A 256 3.95 -53.06 24.48
CA ASP A 256 3.53 -52.96 23.08
C ASP A 256 3.17 -51.51 22.73
N PHE A 257 3.62 -51.05 21.56
CA PHE A 257 3.49 -49.67 21.14
C PHE A 257 2.02 -49.18 21.14
N TRP A 258 1.06 -50.01 20.70
CA TRP A 258 -0.35 -49.60 20.66
C TRP A 258 -0.94 -49.21 22.03
N VAL A 259 -0.85 -50.10 23.02
CA VAL A 259 -1.40 -49.80 24.35
C VAL A 259 -0.54 -48.80 25.11
N GLY A 260 0.78 -48.79 24.86
CA GLY A 260 1.70 -47.84 25.45
C GLY A 260 1.43 -46.40 24.99
N GLY A 261 1.29 -46.17 23.68
CA GLY A 261 1.02 -44.85 23.12
C GLY A 261 -0.39 -44.34 23.40
N LEU A 262 -1.39 -45.23 23.51
CA LEU A 262 -2.73 -44.86 24.00
C LEU A 262 -2.69 -44.28 25.43
N ALA A 263 -1.85 -44.85 26.29
CA ALA A 263 -1.75 -44.45 27.68
C ALA A 263 -0.94 -43.16 27.91
N GLU A 264 -0.17 -42.69 26.92
CA GLU A 264 0.58 -41.43 27.00
C GLU A 264 -0.36 -40.24 27.20
N GLU A 265 0.02 -39.30 28.07
CA GLU A 265 -0.71 -38.06 28.32
C GLU A 265 -0.87 -37.22 27.04
N LYS A 266 -1.97 -36.47 26.93
CA LYS A 266 -2.23 -35.59 25.79
C LYS A 266 -1.24 -34.42 25.78
N MET A 267 -0.86 -33.97 24.60
CA MET A 267 -0.02 -32.80 24.43
C MET A 267 -0.77 -31.51 24.84
N PRO A 268 -0.10 -30.50 25.41
CA PRO A 268 -0.75 -29.31 25.98
C PRO A 268 -1.40 -28.35 24.97
N PHE A 269 -1.15 -28.48 23.66
CA PHE A 269 -1.66 -27.57 22.62
C PHE A 269 -2.85 -28.16 21.83
N GLY A 270 -3.84 -28.69 22.52
CA GLY A 270 -5.15 -29.06 21.92
C GLY A 270 -5.23 -30.41 21.18
N GLY A 271 -4.11 -31.07 20.87
CA GLY A 271 -4.12 -32.39 20.24
C GLY A 271 -4.73 -33.51 21.11
N MET A 272 -5.33 -34.51 20.47
CA MET A 272 -5.97 -35.65 21.17
C MET A 272 -5.02 -36.82 21.46
N LEU A 273 -3.80 -36.80 20.90
CA LEU A 273 -2.82 -37.88 20.97
C LEU A 273 -1.70 -37.59 21.97
N GLY A 274 -1.07 -38.65 22.49
CA GLY A 274 0.20 -38.52 23.23
C GLY A 274 1.40 -38.44 22.30
N SER A 275 2.57 -38.04 22.81
CA SER A 275 3.71 -37.61 21.97
C SER A 275 4.16 -38.63 20.93
N THR A 276 4.19 -39.94 21.24
CA THR A 276 4.65 -40.94 20.25
C THR A 276 3.60 -41.19 19.16
N PHE A 277 2.32 -41.22 19.53
CA PHE A 277 1.24 -41.34 18.55
C PHE A 277 1.16 -40.08 17.68
N ASN A 278 1.40 -38.92 18.29
CA ASN A 278 1.41 -37.66 17.59
C ASN A 278 2.41 -37.66 16.43
N PHE A 279 3.69 -37.87 16.75
CA PHE A 279 4.78 -37.83 15.77
C PHE A 279 4.55 -38.74 14.56
N VAL A 280 4.00 -39.94 14.79
CA VAL A 280 3.72 -40.88 13.69
C VAL A 280 2.48 -40.47 12.89
N PHE A 281 1.47 -39.87 13.54
CA PHE A 281 0.26 -39.41 12.87
C PHE A 281 0.56 -38.20 11.98
N GLU A 282 1.11 -37.14 12.56
CA GLU A 282 1.48 -35.88 11.90
C GLU A 282 2.37 -36.11 10.67
N ASN A 283 3.54 -36.72 10.87
CA ASN A 283 4.48 -37.07 9.81
C ASN A 283 3.90 -38.01 8.73
N GLN A 284 2.86 -38.79 9.03
CA GLN A 284 2.18 -39.58 8.00
C GLN A 284 1.18 -38.76 7.21
N MET A 285 0.41 -37.89 7.87
CA MET A 285 -0.57 -37.02 7.22
C MET A 285 0.15 -36.04 6.28
N GLU A 286 1.19 -35.35 6.74
CA GLU A 286 1.98 -34.42 5.93
C GLU A 286 2.59 -35.09 4.71
N LYS A 287 3.14 -36.31 4.86
CA LYS A 287 3.65 -37.07 3.72
C LYS A 287 2.58 -37.41 2.69
N LEU A 288 1.34 -37.66 3.12
CA LEU A 288 0.22 -37.94 2.22
C LEU A 288 -0.24 -36.68 1.48
N GLN A 289 -0.14 -35.52 2.12
CA GLN A 289 -0.42 -34.21 1.54
C GLN A 289 0.67 -33.81 0.55
N ASP A 290 1.91 -33.63 1.01
CA ASP A 290 3.01 -33.08 0.22
C ASP A 290 3.53 -34.06 -0.85
N GLY A 291 3.36 -35.36 -0.61
CA GLY A 291 3.78 -36.43 -1.50
C GLY A 291 2.73 -36.85 -2.53
N ASP A 292 1.54 -36.23 -2.57
CA ASP A 292 0.48 -36.56 -3.54
C ASP A 292 0.38 -35.54 -4.68
N ARG A 293 0.82 -35.94 -5.87
CA ARG A 293 0.68 -35.14 -7.10
C ARG A 293 -0.77 -34.79 -7.46
N PHE A 294 -1.74 -35.52 -6.91
CA PHE A 294 -3.17 -35.29 -7.13
C PHE A 294 -3.89 -34.72 -5.90
N TYR A 295 -3.14 -34.15 -4.96
CA TYR A 295 -3.71 -33.32 -3.90
C TYR A 295 -4.55 -32.17 -4.49
N TYR A 296 -5.61 -31.75 -3.80
CA TYR A 296 -6.65 -30.93 -4.41
C TYR A 296 -6.19 -29.52 -4.78
N LEU A 297 -5.44 -28.84 -3.90
CA LEU A 297 -4.96 -27.47 -4.14
C LEU A 297 -4.18 -27.32 -5.45
N GLU A 298 -3.30 -28.28 -5.75
CA GLU A 298 -2.52 -28.31 -6.99
C GLU A 298 -3.37 -28.45 -8.25
N ARG A 299 -4.60 -28.94 -8.10
CA ARG A 299 -5.54 -29.21 -9.20
C ARG A 299 -6.59 -28.12 -9.34
N THR A 300 -6.80 -27.35 -8.27
CA THR A 300 -7.76 -26.23 -8.20
C THR A 300 -7.07 -24.88 -8.23
N ALA A 301 -5.74 -24.82 -8.23
CA ALA A 301 -4.99 -23.61 -8.50
C ALA A 301 -5.58 -22.90 -9.74
N SER A 302 -5.71 -21.57 -9.67
CA SER A 302 -6.26 -20.73 -10.75
C SER A 302 -7.75 -20.92 -11.04
N MET A 303 -8.48 -21.61 -10.17
CA MET A 303 -9.92 -21.83 -10.31
C MET A 303 -10.61 -21.41 -9.02
N ASP A 304 -11.76 -20.74 -9.14
CA ASP A 304 -12.68 -20.51 -8.01
C ASP A 304 -13.12 -21.80 -7.33
N PHE A 305 -13.05 -22.92 -8.06
CA PHE A 305 -13.28 -24.25 -7.50
C PHE A 305 -12.40 -24.55 -6.27
N GLY A 306 -11.27 -23.87 -6.07
CA GLY A 306 -10.53 -23.91 -4.79
C GLY A 306 -11.34 -23.31 -3.64
N ALA A 307 -11.76 -22.06 -3.77
CA ALA A 307 -12.60 -21.37 -2.79
C ALA A 307 -13.95 -22.07 -2.58
N GLU A 308 -14.58 -22.59 -3.64
CA GLU A 308 -15.80 -23.41 -3.52
C GLU A 308 -15.57 -24.69 -2.67
N LEU A 309 -14.39 -25.32 -2.76
CA LEU A 309 -14.08 -26.50 -1.94
C LEU A 309 -13.82 -26.12 -0.47
N GLU A 310 -13.10 -25.03 -0.22
CA GLU A 310 -12.84 -24.47 1.12
C GLU A 310 -14.14 -24.04 1.81
N ASN A 311 -15.11 -23.53 1.03
CA ASN A 311 -16.44 -23.21 1.54
C ASN A 311 -17.19 -24.44 2.09
N ASN A 312 -16.92 -25.62 1.56
CA ASN A 312 -17.66 -26.81 1.92
C ASN A 312 -17.12 -27.45 3.20
N THR A 313 -17.96 -27.52 4.23
CA THR A 313 -17.69 -28.27 5.46
C THR A 313 -18.26 -29.71 5.44
N PHE A 314 -17.78 -30.57 6.35
CA PHE A 314 -18.30 -31.93 6.47
C PHE A 314 -19.74 -31.91 6.99
N SER A 315 -20.08 -30.95 7.84
CA SER A 315 -21.46 -30.70 8.28
C SER A 315 -22.35 -30.33 7.10
N ALA A 316 -21.95 -29.40 6.24
CA ALA A 316 -22.67 -29.04 5.01
C ALA A 316 -22.88 -30.26 4.09
N LEU A 317 -21.83 -31.06 3.87
CA LEU A 317 -21.94 -32.30 3.08
C LEU A 317 -22.96 -33.28 3.68
N VAL A 318 -22.97 -33.45 5.00
CA VAL A 318 -23.91 -34.32 5.69
C VAL A 318 -25.33 -33.78 5.60
N MET A 319 -25.55 -32.48 5.78
CA MET A 319 -26.87 -31.85 5.67
C MET A 319 -27.42 -31.97 4.25
N ALA A 320 -26.58 -31.75 3.22
CA ALA A 320 -26.98 -31.88 1.81
C ALA A 320 -27.41 -33.31 1.42
N ASN A 321 -26.97 -34.33 2.15
CA ASN A 321 -27.23 -35.75 1.85
C ASN A 321 -28.15 -36.45 2.88
N THR A 322 -28.66 -35.73 3.86
CA THR A 322 -29.58 -36.25 4.89
C THR A 322 -30.76 -35.31 5.11
N ASP A 323 -31.58 -35.58 6.12
CA ASP A 323 -32.60 -34.63 6.59
C ASP A 323 -32.20 -33.93 7.91
N ALA A 324 -30.92 -33.99 8.28
CA ALA A 324 -30.38 -33.24 9.40
C ALA A 324 -30.08 -31.80 8.95
N THR A 325 -30.33 -30.84 9.84
CA THR A 325 -30.05 -29.41 9.66
C THR A 325 -29.33 -28.88 10.89
N HIS A 326 -28.71 -27.70 10.78
CA HIS A 326 -28.07 -26.96 11.87
C HIS A 326 -27.14 -27.86 12.71
N LEU A 327 -26.24 -28.56 12.00
CA LEU A 327 -25.17 -29.33 12.62
C LEU A 327 -24.02 -28.39 13.04
N PRO A 328 -23.22 -28.71 14.05
CA PRO A 328 -22.03 -27.92 14.36
C PRO A 328 -21.12 -27.83 13.13
N GLY A 329 -20.57 -26.64 12.83
CA GLY A 329 -19.67 -26.44 11.69
C GLY A 329 -18.48 -27.39 11.79
N ARG A 330 -17.84 -27.42 12.96
CA ARG A 330 -16.86 -28.42 13.39
C ARG A 330 -17.56 -29.68 13.92
N VAL A 331 -18.11 -30.50 13.03
CA VAL A 331 -18.99 -31.65 13.38
C VAL A 331 -18.33 -32.75 14.24
N PHE A 332 -17.00 -32.75 14.35
CA PHE A 332 -16.25 -33.66 15.23
C PHE A 332 -16.24 -33.23 16.71
N LEU A 333 -16.68 -32.00 17.00
CA LEU A 333 -16.87 -31.47 18.35
C LEU A 333 -18.36 -31.48 18.71
N THR A 334 -18.67 -31.67 19.99
CA THR A 334 -20.05 -31.63 20.47
C THR A 334 -20.31 -30.28 21.15
N PRO A 335 -21.28 -29.49 20.66
CA PRO A 335 -21.61 -28.21 21.29
C PRO A 335 -22.31 -28.43 22.63
N ALA A 336 -22.26 -27.43 23.49
CA ALA A 336 -23.03 -27.41 24.73
C ALA A 336 -24.53 -27.31 24.45
N TYR A 337 -24.92 -26.43 23.53
CA TYR A 337 -26.32 -26.22 23.14
C TYR A 337 -26.49 -26.05 21.63
N THR A 338 -27.56 -26.63 21.07
CA THR A 338 -28.14 -26.20 19.80
C THR A 338 -29.36 -25.34 20.12
N LEU A 339 -29.37 -24.10 19.65
CA LEU A 339 -30.43 -23.12 19.86
C LEU A 339 -30.99 -22.68 18.51
N GLU A 340 -32.30 -22.65 18.41
CA GLU A 340 -33.00 -22.38 17.14
C GLU A 340 -33.90 -21.17 17.31
N VAL A 341 -33.95 -20.26 16.34
CA VAL A 341 -34.97 -19.18 16.31
C VAL A 341 -36.36 -19.80 16.41
N ASN A 342 -36.62 -20.82 15.59
CA ASN A 342 -37.78 -21.68 15.76
C ASN A 342 -37.52 -22.77 16.83
N GLN A 343 -37.84 -22.45 18.08
CA GLN A 343 -37.66 -23.34 19.23
C GLN A 343 -38.32 -24.73 19.10
N ALA A 344 -39.25 -24.95 18.15
CA ALA A 344 -39.79 -26.29 17.89
C ALA A 344 -38.74 -27.27 17.30
N ASN A 345 -37.67 -26.75 16.69
CA ASN A 345 -36.56 -27.52 16.12
C ASN A 345 -35.44 -27.77 17.14
N GLN A 346 -35.47 -27.07 18.27
CA GLN A 346 -34.42 -27.10 19.29
C GLN A 346 -34.41 -28.42 20.07
N TYR A 347 -33.23 -29.03 20.20
CA TYR A 347 -33.04 -30.22 21.02
C TYR A 347 -31.62 -30.34 21.59
N ASN A 348 -31.56 -30.39 22.92
CA ASN A 348 -30.33 -30.58 23.69
C ASN A 348 -30.40 -31.94 24.43
N PRO A 349 -29.43 -32.85 24.21
CA PRO A 349 -29.51 -34.26 24.66
C PRO A 349 -29.46 -34.45 26.18
N SER A 350 -28.90 -33.47 26.91
CA SER A 350 -28.85 -33.48 28.38
C SER A 350 -30.09 -32.81 28.97
N VAL A 351 -30.55 -33.30 30.13
CA VAL A 351 -31.54 -32.55 30.93
C VAL A 351 -30.93 -31.20 31.25
N ILE A 352 -31.60 -30.13 30.86
CA ILE A 352 -31.11 -28.78 31.06
C ILE A 352 -31.30 -28.45 32.54
N ALA A 353 -30.24 -28.02 33.21
CA ALA A 353 -30.33 -27.67 34.62
C ALA A 353 -31.42 -26.62 34.86
N GLY A 354 -32.23 -26.85 35.90
CA GLY A 354 -33.20 -25.88 36.35
C GLY A 354 -32.56 -24.67 37.03
N PRO A 355 -33.36 -23.81 37.68
CA PRO A 355 -32.87 -22.67 38.46
C PRO A 355 -31.82 -22.98 39.53
N ASP A 356 -31.67 -24.25 39.95
CA ASP A 356 -30.63 -24.67 40.88
C ASP A 356 -29.25 -24.96 40.25
N GLY A 357 -29.15 -25.00 38.92
CA GLY A 357 -27.91 -25.25 38.19
C GLY A 357 -27.39 -26.68 38.29
N ILE A 358 -28.20 -27.64 38.75
CA ILE A 358 -27.79 -29.04 38.95
C ILE A 358 -28.68 -29.95 38.10
N VAL A 359 -28.08 -30.65 37.13
CA VAL A 359 -28.78 -31.68 36.34
C VAL A 359 -29.16 -32.87 37.20
N GLY A 360 -30.39 -33.38 37.04
CA GLY A 360 -30.93 -34.55 37.73
C GLY A 360 -31.81 -34.21 38.94
N THR A 361 -32.22 -32.94 39.07
CA THR A 361 -33.11 -32.47 40.13
C THR A 361 -34.56 -32.35 39.60
N ILE A 362 -35.49 -31.91 40.44
CA ILE A 362 -36.92 -31.90 40.07
C ILE A 362 -37.29 -30.72 39.16
N ASP A 363 -36.42 -29.72 39.10
CA ASP A 363 -36.58 -28.47 38.34
C ASP A 363 -35.85 -28.47 37.00
N ASP A 364 -35.23 -29.60 36.62
CA ASP A 364 -34.68 -29.80 35.28
C ASP A 364 -35.69 -29.42 34.18
N LEU A 365 -35.21 -28.69 33.19
CA LEU A 365 -35.96 -28.24 32.03
C LEU A 365 -35.96 -29.32 30.93
N PRO A 366 -37.02 -29.38 30.09
CA PRO A 366 -37.04 -30.33 28.98
C PRO A 366 -35.96 -29.99 27.94
N ALA A 367 -35.51 -30.99 27.19
CA ALA A 367 -34.46 -30.90 26.16
C ALA A 367 -34.67 -29.80 25.10
N ASN A 368 -35.90 -29.35 24.90
CA ASN A 368 -36.27 -28.32 23.92
C ASN A 368 -36.48 -26.92 24.54
N ALA A 369 -36.24 -26.76 25.85
CA ALA A 369 -36.26 -25.46 26.50
C ALA A 369 -34.93 -24.73 26.33
N ASP A 370 -34.93 -23.43 26.59
CA ASP A 370 -33.70 -22.65 26.66
C ASP A 370 -32.94 -22.95 27.96
N PRO A 371 -31.60 -23.01 27.91
CA PRO A 371 -30.79 -23.16 29.09
C PRO A 371 -30.97 -22.00 30.07
N PHE A 372 -30.99 -22.33 31.36
CA PHE A 372 -31.08 -21.35 32.44
C PHE A 372 -29.71 -21.18 33.09
N GLY A 373 -29.21 -19.95 33.12
CA GLY A 373 -27.94 -19.63 33.74
C GLY A 373 -27.73 -18.12 33.84
N PRO A 374 -26.75 -17.68 34.64
CA PRO A 374 -26.28 -16.30 34.55
C PRO A 374 -25.55 -16.08 33.22
N SER A 375 -25.62 -14.87 32.66
CA SER A 375 -24.72 -14.48 31.57
C SER A 375 -23.28 -14.50 32.09
N VAL A 376 -22.33 -14.95 31.26
CA VAL A 376 -20.92 -15.06 31.64
C VAL A 376 -20.09 -14.26 30.63
N HIS A 377 -19.61 -13.09 31.04
CA HIS A 377 -18.71 -12.29 30.20
C HIS A 377 -17.27 -12.80 30.36
N PRO A 378 -16.51 -13.03 29.28
CA PRO A 378 -15.16 -13.54 29.36
C PRO A 378 -14.13 -12.41 29.41
N ILE A 379 -12.94 -12.80 29.87
CA ILE A 379 -11.75 -11.97 30.05
C ILE A 379 -11.89 -10.89 31.15
N GLY A 380 -11.39 -11.23 32.34
CA GLY A 380 -11.03 -10.27 33.41
C GLY A 380 -12.16 -9.73 34.28
N SER A 381 -13.44 -9.98 33.95
CA SER A 381 -14.59 -9.56 34.75
C SER A 381 -15.32 -10.78 35.34
N PRO A 382 -15.38 -10.97 36.67
CA PRO A 382 -16.09 -12.09 37.30
C PRO A 382 -17.61 -11.84 37.38
N ARG A 383 -18.19 -11.16 36.38
CA ARG A 383 -19.62 -10.86 36.36
C ARG A 383 -20.38 -12.07 35.81
N SER A 384 -20.88 -12.87 36.73
CA SER A 384 -22.10 -13.64 36.53
C SER A 384 -23.27 -12.78 37.01
N ASP A 385 -24.16 -12.37 36.12
CA ASP A 385 -25.40 -11.73 36.51
C ASP A 385 -26.62 -12.48 35.98
N PHE A 386 -27.66 -12.51 36.79
CA PHE A 386 -28.97 -13.07 36.43
C PHE A 386 -29.92 -11.98 35.94
N LEU A 387 -29.40 -10.77 35.64
CA LEU A 387 -30.21 -9.67 35.13
C LEU A 387 -30.41 -9.84 33.62
N THR A 388 -29.41 -10.42 32.95
CA THR A 388 -29.47 -10.83 31.56
C THR A 388 -29.68 -12.35 31.50
N PRO A 389 -30.73 -12.84 30.80
CA PRO A 389 -30.92 -14.27 30.63
C PRO A 389 -29.91 -14.84 29.63
N LEU A 390 -29.54 -16.11 29.81
CA LEU A 390 -28.58 -16.80 28.96
C LEU A 390 -28.99 -16.81 27.46
N VAL A 391 -30.30 -16.92 27.19
CA VAL A 391 -30.88 -16.83 25.84
C VAL A 391 -31.91 -15.70 25.79
N ILE A 392 -31.80 -14.81 24.81
CA ILE A 392 -32.74 -13.72 24.52
C ILE A 392 -33.36 -13.97 23.14
N ARG A 393 -34.70 -13.94 23.07
CA ARG A 393 -35.47 -14.27 21.86
C ARG A 393 -36.38 -13.14 21.35
N ASP A 394 -36.24 -11.96 21.94
CA ASP A 394 -37.06 -10.80 21.59
C ASP A 394 -36.15 -9.59 21.56
N ASN A 395 -36.06 -8.96 20.40
CA ASN A 395 -35.14 -7.88 20.14
C ASN A 395 -35.51 -6.65 21.00
N PRO A 396 -34.66 -6.25 21.96
CA PRO A 396 -34.97 -5.16 22.87
C PRO A 396 -35.04 -3.79 22.19
N ALA A 397 -34.55 -3.66 20.95
CA ALA A 397 -34.61 -2.44 20.16
C ALA A 397 -35.96 -2.25 19.45
N THR A 398 -36.82 -3.27 19.40
CA THR A 398 -38.11 -3.22 18.71
C THR A 398 -39.26 -2.87 19.66
N THR A 399 -40.36 -2.32 19.13
CA THR A 399 -41.51 -1.86 19.93
C THR A 399 -42.55 -2.94 20.22
N GLY A 400 -42.34 -4.16 19.72
CA GLY A 400 -43.18 -5.35 19.92
C GLY A 400 -42.34 -6.61 19.72
N PRO A 401 -42.93 -7.82 19.88
CA PRO A 401 -42.15 -9.06 19.81
C PRO A 401 -41.48 -9.22 18.44
N ASP A 402 -40.19 -9.48 18.45
CA ASP A 402 -39.39 -9.85 17.29
C ASP A 402 -39.18 -11.37 17.30
N THR A 403 -39.82 -12.09 16.38
CA THR A 403 -39.76 -13.57 16.34
C THR A 403 -38.53 -14.12 15.65
N ASN A 404 -37.71 -13.24 15.08
CA ASN A 404 -36.56 -13.53 14.24
C ASN A 404 -35.25 -13.13 14.95
N TYR A 405 -35.25 -13.14 16.27
CA TYR A 405 -34.12 -12.71 17.09
C TYR A 405 -33.67 -13.84 18.00
N LEU A 406 -32.37 -14.15 17.99
CA LEU A 406 -31.74 -15.10 18.89
C LEU A 406 -30.37 -14.56 19.32
N HIS A 407 -30.19 -14.42 20.63
CA HIS A 407 -28.92 -13.96 21.20
C HIS A 407 -28.55 -14.85 22.39
N TYR A 408 -27.36 -15.43 22.33
CA TYR A 408 -26.74 -16.22 23.38
C TYR A 408 -25.72 -15.37 24.16
N THR A 409 -25.76 -15.41 25.49
CA THR A 409 -24.87 -14.57 26.36
C THR A 409 -23.96 -15.42 27.25
N GLY A 410 -23.79 -16.69 26.86
CA GLY A 410 -22.98 -17.66 27.59
C GLY A 410 -21.53 -17.68 27.12
N ALA A 411 -20.78 -18.62 27.70
CA ALA A 411 -19.36 -18.80 27.48
C ALA A 411 -19.05 -20.22 26.99
N GLU A 412 -20.05 -20.88 26.42
CA GLU A 412 -19.99 -22.26 25.98
C GLU A 412 -20.22 -22.32 24.48
N THR A 413 -19.52 -23.21 23.76
CA THR A 413 -19.76 -23.47 22.34
C THR A 413 -21.22 -23.83 22.07
N VAL A 414 -21.87 -23.08 21.17
CA VAL A 414 -23.25 -23.27 20.72
C VAL A 414 -23.36 -23.39 19.21
N VAL A 415 -24.50 -23.94 18.77
CA VAL A 415 -24.97 -23.82 17.39
C VAL A 415 -26.24 -22.98 17.40
N LEU A 416 -26.26 -21.89 16.64
CA LEU A 416 -27.43 -21.05 16.42
C LEU A 416 -28.00 -21.31 15.02
N GLY A 417 -29.27 -21.70 14.97
CA GLY A 417 -30.01 -21.92 13.72
C GLY A 417 -31.06 -20.84 13.47
N GLY A 418 -31.00 -20.23 12.28
CA GLY A 418 -31.95 -19.27 11.75
C GLY A 418 -33.21 -19.90 11.15
N THR A 419 -33.81 -19.17 10.23
CA THR A 419 -35.04 -19.50 9.51
C THR A 419 -34.95 -18.95 8.08
N PRO A 420 -35.85 -19.34 7.16
CA PRO A 420 -35.88 -18.76 5.81
C PRO A 420 -36.36 -17.30 5.71
N GLY A 421 -36.25 -16.49 6.75
CA GLY A 421 -36.52 -15.06 6.65
C GLY A 421 -35.64 -14.26 7.61
N ASN A 422 -35.48 -12.98 7.34
CA ASN A 422 -34.51 -12.08 7.97
C ASN A 422 -34.40 -12.22 9.49
N ASP A 423 -33.33 -12.85 9.95
CA ASP A 423 -33.00 -13.16 11.31
C ASP A 423 -31.87 -12.27 11.85
N ILE A 424 -31.83 -12.12 13.18
CA ILE A 424 -30.76 -11.46 13.91
C ILE A 424 -30.22 -12.50 14.90
N LEU A 425 -29.01 -12.98 14.62
CA LEU A 425 -28.33 -14.05 15.34
C LEU A 425 -27.08 -13.46 15.99
N ILE A 426 -26.95 -13.60 17.30
CA ILE A 426 -25.80 -13.12 18.07
C ILE A 426 -25.28 -14.27 18.93
N ALA A 427 -24.09 -14.74 18.62
CA ALA A 427 -23.41 -15.83 19.33
C ALA A 427 -22.75 -15.35 20.63
N GLY A 428 -22.16 -16.31 21.35
CA GLY A 428 -21.61 -16.12 22.68
C GLY A 428 -20.33 -15.29 22.69
N ASP A 429 -19.92 -14.88 23.88
CA ASP A 429 -18.81 -13.93 23.99
C ASP A 429 -17.42 -14.61 24.09
N SER A 430 -17.28 -15.95 24.08
CA SER A 430 -16.05 -16.62 24.59
C SER A 430 -15.56 -17.94 24.00
N ASP A 431 -16.35 -18.66 23.23
CA ASP A 431 -16.08 -20.06 22.86
C ASP A 431 -16.40 -20.23 21.37
N ASP A 432 -15.83 -21.25 20.73
CA ASP A 432 -15.96 -21.49 19.29
C ASP A 432 -17.40 -21.86 18.91
N ASP A 433 -18.15 -20.96 18.27
CA ASP A 433 -19.57 -21.08 17.96
C ASP A 433 -19.83 -21.44 16.49
N THR A 434 -21.07 -21.85 16.19
CA THR A 434 -21.55 -22.04 14.81
C THR A 434 -22.86 -21.30 14.62
N VAL A 435 -22.99 -20.50 13.56
CA VAL A 435 -24.21 -19.74 13.27
C VAL A 435 -24.63 -19.96 11.83
N TYR A 436 -25.92 -20.27 11.61
CA TYR A 436 -26.54 -20.39 10.28
C TYR A 436 -27.68 -19.39 10.13
N GLY A 437 -27.59 -18.46 9.17
CA GLY A 437 -28.68 -17.57 8.79
C GLY A 437 -29.82 -18.29 8.04
N ASP A 438 -29.45 -19.27 7.20
CA ASP A 438 -30.32 -20.00 6.26
C ASP A 438 -30.71 -19.20 5.01
N ALA A 439 -31.82 -18.49 5.03
CA ALA A 439 -32.23 -17.69 3.88
C ALA A 439 -32.95 -16.45 4.36
N GLY A 440 -32.87 -15.36 3.61
CA GLY A 440 -33.30 -14.06 4.11
C GLY A 440 -32.13 -13.10 4.06
N ASN A 441 -32.35 -11.88 4.53
CA ASN A 441 -31.28 -10.92 4.72
C ASN A 441 -31.02 -10.85 6.22
N ASP A 442 -30.08 -11.66 6.66
CA ASP A 442 -29.80 -11.96 8.04
C ASP A 442 -28.72 -11.04 8.59
N ARG A 443 -28.71 -10.88 9.91
CA ARG A 443 -27.66 -10.18 10.62
C ARG A 443 -27.03 -11.11 11.62
N ILE A 444 -25.78 -11.46 11.38
CA ILE A 444 -25.01 -12.42 12.16
C ILE A 444 -23.88 -11.69 12.88
N ASP A 445 -23.71 -11.98 14.17
CA ASP A 445 -22.61 -11.52 15.01
C ASP A 445 -22.00 -12.76 15.70
N GLY A 446 -20.77 -13.13 15.34
CA GLY A 446 -20.09 -14.32 15.87
C GLY A 446 -19.63 -14.14 17.33
N GLY A 447 -19.13 -12.95 17.65
CA GLY A 447 -18.77 -12.59 19.01
C GLY A 447 -17.27 -12.77 19.22
N TYR A 448 -16.87 -13.58 20.20
CA TYR A 448 -15.47 -14.01 20.30
C TYR A 448 -15.40 -15.53 20.35
N GLY A 449 -14.35 -16.09 19.76
CA GLY A 449 -14.20 -17.53 19.62
C GLY A 449 -13.62 -17.83 18.24
N ASN A 450 -13.30 -19.09 17.94
CA ASN A 450 -12.97 -19.47 16.57
C ASN A 450 -14.23 -19.99 15.89
N ASP A 451 -15.01 -19.08 15.32
CA ASP A 451 -16.39 -19.31 14.95
C ASP A 451 -16.53 -19.86 13.53
N GLN A 452 -17.72 -20.39 13.24
CA GLN A 452 -18.14 -20.87 11.93
C GLN A 452 -19.45 -20.16 11.55
N LEU A 453 -19.36 -19.15 10.69
CA LEU A 453 -20.48 -18.28 10.35
C LEU A 453 -20.94 -18.56 8.92
N PHE A 454 -22.21 -18.91 8.75
CA PHE A 454 -22.83 -19.18 7.45
C PHE A 454 -23.99 -18.21 7.25
N GLY A 455 -23.86 -17.29 6.29
CA GLY A 455 -24.91 -16.35 5.87
C GLY A 455 -26.12 -17.10 5.32
N GLY A 456 -25.94 -17.74 4.18
CA GLY A 456 -27.01 -18.48 3.52
C GLY A 456 -27.41 -17.84 2.21
N ALA A 457 -28.71 -17.90 1.90
CA ALA A 457 -29.23 -17.27 0.69
C ALA A 457 -29.91 -15.92 1.00
N GLY A 458 -29.41 -14.84 0.43
CA GLY A 458 -29.93 -13.48 0.54
C GLY A 458 -28.82 -12.51 0.91
N ASP A 459 -29.13 -11.21 1.06
CA ASP A 459 -28.07 -10.23 1.29
C ASP A 459 -27.83 -10.04 2.80
N ASP A 460 -26.79 -10.67 3.32
CA ASP A 460 -26.50 -10.80 4.75
C ASP A 460 -25.53 -9.74 5.26
N ILE A 461 -25.55 -9.51 6.58
CA ILE A 461 -24.54 -8.70 7.26
C ILE A 461 -23.93 -9.54 8.37
N ILE A 462 -22.68 -9.95 8.18
CA ILE A 462 -21.92 -10.81 9.07
C ILE A 462 -20.81 -9.99 9.72
N THR A 463 -20.75 -9.99 11.04
CA THR A 463 -19.70 -9.32 11.81
C THR A 463 -19.11 -10.26 12.85
N ASP A 464 -17.85 -10.02 13.18
CA ASP A 464 -17.18 -10.67 14.31
C ASP A 464 -16.36 -9.66 15.13
N ILE A 465 -16.01 -10.01 16.38
CA ILE A 465 -15.19 -9.19 17.28
C ILE A 465 -13.76 -9.75 17.40
N GLY A 466 -13.60 -11.07 17.47
CA GLY A 466 -12.31 -11.71 17.19
C GLY A 466 -12.13 -13.15 17.64
N GLY A 467 -11.17 -13.79 16.98
CA GLY A 467 -10.70 -15.16 17.06
C GLY A 467 -10.31 -15.62 15.65
N ASP A 468 -9.98 -16.90 15.48
CA ASP A 468 -9.58 -17.43 14.17
C ASP A 468 -10.84 -18.00 13.48
N ASP A 469 -11.57 -17.15 12.75
CA ASP A 469 -12.91 -17.45 12.26
C ASP A 469 -12.93 -17.99 10.83
N VAL A 470 -13.95 -18.80 10.52
CA VAL A 470 -14.30 -19.15 9.14
C VAL A 470 -15.68 -18.57 8.82
N ILE A 471 -15.71 -17.68 7.83
CA ILE A 471 -16.89 -16.90 7.50
C ILE A 471 -17.29 -17.14 6.04
N HIS A 472 -18.53 -17.56 5.85
CA HIS A 472 -19.14 -17.91 4.58
C HIS A 472 -20.30 -16.95 4.30
N GLY A 473 -20.19 -16.10 3.27
CA GLY A 473 -21.31 -15.28 2.76
C GLY A 473 -22.39 -16.16 2.12
N GLU A 474 -21.96 -16.97 1.15
CA GLU A 474 -22.79 -17.89 0.35
C GLU A 474 -23.51 -17.18 -0.83
N ASP A 475 -24.84 -17.32 -0.97
CA ASP A 475 -25.56 -16.78 -2.13
C ASP A 475 -26.14 -15.41 -1.76
N GLY A 476 -25.58 -14.30 -2.22
CA GLY A 476 -26.02 -13.00 -1.70
C GLY A 476 -25.16 -11.82 -2.12
N ASN A 477 -25.60 -10.59 -1.82
CA ASN A 477 -24.70 -9.43 -1.84
C ASN A 477 -24.37 -9.07 -0.39
N ASP A 478 -23.32 -9.68 0.15
CA ASP A 478 -23.10 -9.76 1.59
C ASP A 478 -22.15 -8.68 2.09
N VAL A 479 -22.35 -8.27 3.35
CA VAL A 479 -21.42 -7.40 4.06
C VAL A 479 -20.73 -8.22 5.13
N ILE A 480 -19.42 -8.43 4.99
CA ILE A 480 -18.65 -9.28 5.91
C ILE A 480 -17.57 -8.44 6.61
N GLN A 481 -17.48 -8.57 7.93
CA GLN A 481 -16.40 -7.99 8.73
C GLN A 481 -15.84 -9.03 9.71
N GLY A 482 -14.62 -9.50 9.46
CA GLY A 482 -14.06 -10.65 10.16
C GLY A 482 -13.51 -10.42 11.58
N GLY A 483 -13.71 -9.26 12.21
CA GLY A 483 -13.11 -8.99 13.51
C GLY A 483 -11.57 -9.00 13.51
N ASN A 484 -10.96 -9.38 14.64
CA ASN A 484 -9.52 -9.54 14.81
C ASN A 484 -9.15 -11.02 14.96
N GLY A 485 -8.12 -11.50 14.28
CA GLY A 485 -7.60 -12.86 14.38
C GLY A 485 -7.26 -13.41 12.99
N LEU A 486 -6.90 -14.69 12.89
CA LEU A 486 -6.56 -15.32 11.62
C LEU A 486 -7.81 -15.84 10.92
N ASN A 487 -8.37 -15.02 10.03
CA ASN A 487 -9.68 -15.31 9.44
C ASN A 487 -9.59 -15.92 8.04
N LEU A 488 -10.48 -16.87 7.76
CA LEU A 488 -10.81 -17.31 6.40
C LEU A 488 -12.16 -16.72 6.00
N ILE A 489 -12.17 -15.82 5.02
CA ILE A 489 -13.39 -15.14 4.56
C ILE A 489 -13.69 -15.52 3.11
N LEU A 490 -14.89 -16.05 2.88
CA LEU A 490 -15.36 -16.53 1.58
C LEU A 490 -16.69 -15.83 1.24
N GLY A 491 -16.66 -14.89 0.29
CA GLY A 491 -17.86 -14.19 -0.20
C GLY A 491 -18.79 -15.14 -0.97
N GLN A 492 -18.24 -15.75 -2.03
CA GLN A 492 -18.90 -16.63 -2.98
C GLN A 492 -19.78 -15.89 -3.99
N ALA A 493 -21.09 -16.14 -4.04
CA ALA A 493 -21.90 -15.81 -5.19
C ALA A 493 -22.67 -14.51 -4.98
N GLY A 494 -22.27 -13.48 -5.69
CA GLY A 494 -22.92 -12.18 -5.74
C GLY A 494 -21.88 -11.08 -5.61
N GLN A 495 -22.32 -9.87 -5.26
CA GLN A 495 -21.41 -8.74 -5.14
C GLN A 495 -21.25 -8.43 -3.66
N ASP A 496 -20.09 -8.72 -3.10
CA ASP A 496 -19.84 -8.67 -1.66
C ASP A 496 -19.05 -7.43 -1.24
N PHE A 497 -19.19 -7.05 0.03
CA PHE A 497 -18.41 -6.01 0.67
C PHE A 497 -17.69 -6.59 1.88
N ILE A 498 -16.41 -6.92 1.70
CA ILE A 498 -15.59 -7.66 2.65
C ILE A 498 -14.60 -6.74 3.35
N ILE A 499 -14.51 -6.85 4.68
CA ILE A 499 -13.58 -6.11 5.52
C ILE A 499 -12.81 -7.14 6.36
N THR A 500 -11.51 -7.31 6.08
CA THR A 500 -10.76 -8.44 6.66
C THR A 500 -10.39 -8.25 8.13
N GLY A 501 -10.23 -7.00 8.59
CA GLY A 501 -9.81 -6.69 9.96
C GLY A 501 -8.44 -6.01 10.04
N GLU A 502 -7.84 -5.95 11.23
CA GLU A 502 -6.48 -5.44 11.44
C GLU A 502 -5.41 -6.55 11.42
N ASP A 503 -5.80 -7.79 11.71
CA ASP A 503 -4.93 -8.96 11.73
C ASP A 503 -4.97 -9.70 10.39
N ALA A 504 -4.21 -10.79 10.29
CA ALA A 504 -4.02 -11.50 9.04
C ALA A 504 -5.29 -12.29 8.65
N ALA A 505 -5.55 -12.38 7.36
CA ALA A 505 -6.72 -13.04 6.81
C ALA A 505 -6.44 -13.53 5.38
N ASP A 506 -7.01 -14.68 5.05
CA ASP A 506 -7.16 -15.16 3.68
C ASP A 506 -8.58 -14.82 3.22
N THR A 507 -8.72 -14.24 2.04
CA THR A 507 -10.01 -13.76 1.54
C THR A 507 -10.18 -14.07 0.07
N SER A 508 -11.36 -14.57 -0.27
CA SER A 508 -11.83 -14.76 -1.65
C SER A 508 -13.16 -14.03 -1.82
N GLY A 509 -13.27 -13.12 -2.80
CA GLY A 509 -14.55 -12.52 -3.18
C GLY A 509 -15.47 -13.58 -3.79
N GLY A 510 -15.01 -14.26 -4.84
CA GLY A 510 -15.75 -15.35 -5.49
C GLY A 510 -16.37 -14.89 -6.80
N LEU A 511 -17.63 -15.26 -7.06
CA LEU A 511 -18.34 -14.92 -8.28
C LEU A 511 -19.09 -13.58 -8.15
N GLY A 512 -18.66 -12.56 -8.88
CA GLY A 512 -19.36 -11.29 -8.98
C GLY A 512 -18.39 -10.12 -8.88
N ASN A 513 -18.91 -8.93 -8.60
CA ASN A 513 -18.07 -7.73 -8.55
C ASN A 513 -17.89 -7.33 -7.09
N ASP A 514 -16.83 -7.81 -6.47
CA ASP A 514 -16.61 -7.74 -5.03
C ASP A 514 -15.81 -6.52 -4.61
N PHE A 515 -16.01 -6.10 -3.36
CA PHE A 515 -15.36 -4.94 -2.77
C PHE A 515 -14.64 -5.39 -1.52
N ILE A 516 -13.31 -5.51 -1.59
CA ILE A 516 -12.47 -6.07 -0.53
C ILE A 516 -11.60 -4.96 0.07
N LEU A 517 -11.82 -4.68 1.35
CA LEU A 517 -10.97 -3.82 2.17
C LEU A 517 -10.06 -4.70 3.02
N GLY A 518 -8.84 -4.91 2.51
CA GLY A 518 -7.79 -5.69 3.15
C GLY A 518 -6.94 -4.91 4.14
N SER A 519 -5.99 -5.63 4.74
CA SER A 519 -4.97 -5.11 5.65
C SER A 519 -3.57 -5.58 5.20
N LYS A 520 -2.53 -4.84 5.59
CA LYS A 520 -1.14 -5.27 5.34
C LYS A 520 -0.73 -6.57 6.03
N ALA A 521 -1.45 -6.96 7.08
CA ALA A 521 -1.21 -8.22 7.77
C ALA A 521 -1.77 -9.40 6.98
N ASN A 522 -2.73 -9.19 6.08
CA ASN A 522 -3.34 -10.23 5.29
C ASN A 522 -2.28 -11.02 4.53
N GLU A 523 -2.45 -12.33 4.50
CA GLU A 523 -1.63 -13.23 3.71
C GLU A 523 -1.89 -12.96 2.22
N PHE A 524 -3.11 -13.20 1.75
CA PHE A 524 -3.42 -13.07 0.33
C PHE A 524 -4.92 -12.83 0.11
N ALA A 525 -5.27 -11.75 -0.59
CA ALA A 525 -6.65 -11.49 -1.01
C ALA A 525 -6.80 -11.76 -2.51
N ARG A 526 -7.89 -12.44 -2.89
CA ARG A 526 -8.30 -12.73 -4.26
C ARG A 526 -9.66 -12.09 -4.51
N GLY A 527 -9.81 -11.34 -5.59
CA GLY A 527 -11.11 -10.82 -6.02
C GLY A 527 -12.01 -11.97 -6.47
N GLY A 528 -11.60 -12.71 -7.50
CA GLY A 528 -12.29 -13.93 -7.95
C GLY A 528 -12.68 -13.87 -9.42
N GLU A 529 -13.97 -13.92 -9.74
CA GLU A 529 -14.49 -13.70 -11.08
C GLU A 529 -15.38 -12.47 -11.11
N GLY A 530 -14.97 -11.43 -11.83
CA GLY A 530 -15.82 -10.28 -12.13
C GLY A 530 -14.99 -9.03 -12.24
N ASP A 531 -15.56 -7.86 -11.97
CA ASP A 531 -14.78 -6.64 -11.86
C ASP A 531 -14.72 -6.22 -10.38
N ASP A 532 -13.59 -6.44 -9.75
CA ASP A 532 -13.42 -6.32 -8.30
C ASP A 532 -12.75 -4.99 -7.90
N TRP A 533 -13.02 -4.55 -6.68
CA TRP A 533 -12.33 -3.43 -6.04
C TRP A 533 -11.58 -3.93 -4.82
N ILE A 534 -10.25 -3.86 -4.85
CA ILE A 534 -9.38 -4.35 -3.78
C ILE A 534 -8.57 -3.18 -3.20
N GLN A 535 -8.69 -2.94 -1.90
CA GLN A 535 -8.01 -1.85 -1.20
C GLN A 535 -7.13 -2.36 -0.06
N GLY A 536 -5.99 -1.71 0.19
CA GLY A 536 -5.11 -1.96 1.34
C GLY A 536 -3.85 -2.74 1.00
N GLY A 537 -3.91 -3.59 -0.04
CA GLY A 537 -2.83 -4.50 -0.42
C GLY A 537 -2.44 -5.47 0.70
N SER A 538 -1.57 -6.42 0.39
CA SER A 538 -0.98 -7.34 1.36
C SER A 538 0.55 -7.29 1.25
N ALA A 539 1.26 -7.72 2.30
CA ALA A 539 2.73 -7.83 2.24
C ALA A 539 3.20 -8.87 1.22
N ASP A 540 2.40 -9.92 1.00
CA ASP A 540 2.68 -11.01 0.06
C ASP A 540 2.00 -10.80 -1.31
N GLY A 541 1.03 -9.88 -1.39
CA GLY A 541 0.34 -9.43 -2.61
C GLY A 541 -1.16 -9.68 -2.58
N VAL A 542 -1.86 -9.12 -3.57
CA VAL A 542 -3.28 -9.38 -3.84
C VAL A 542 -3.45 -9.67 -5.33
N ALA A 543 -4.39 -10.54 -5.65
CA ALA A 543 -4.76 -10.90 -7.02
C ALA A 543 -6.15 -10.38 -7.36
N GLY A 544 -6.31 -9.90 -8.59
CA GLY A 544 -7.60 -9.50 -9.15
C GLY A 544 -8.53 -10.70 -9.29
N ASP A 545 -8.04 -11.76 -9.94
CA ASP A 545 -8.82 -12.98 -10.11
C ASP A 545 -8.45 -14.08 -9.07
N ASN A 546 -8.52 -15.35 -9.48
CA ASN A 546 -8.32 -16.55 -8.68
C ASN A 546 -6.85 -16.97 -8.47
N PHE A 547 -5.88 -16.15 -8.85
CA PHE A 547 -4.44 -16.39 -8.79
C PHE A 547 -3.95 -17.64 -9.54
N ASP A 548 -3.41 -17.44 -10.74
CA ASP A 548 -2.70 -18.41 -11.55
C ASP A 548 -1.19 -18.32 -11.37
N ALA A 549 -0.63 -19.26 -10.58
CA ALA A 549 0.81 -19.39 -10.38
C ALA A 549 1.62 -19.61 -11.68
N PHE A 550 0.98 -19.99 -12.79
CA PHE A 550 1.61 -20.11 -14.11
C PHE A 550 1.39 -18.89 -15.01
N GLY A 551 0.56 -17.93 -14.61
CA GLY A 551 0.21 -16.73 -15.39
C GLY A 551 -0.37 -17.06 -16.76
N ASN A 552 -1.39 -17.93 -16.84
CA ASN A 552 -2.13 -18.18 -18.09
C ASN A 552 -3.38 -17.29 -18.21
N ASP A 553 -3.70 -16.56 -17.15
CA ASP A 553 -4.74 -15.53 -17.05
C ASP A 553 -6.08 -16.03 -17.60
N PRO A 554 -6.67 -17.13 -17.07
CA PRO A 554 -7.83 -17.78 -17.67
C PRO A 554 -9.10 -16.92 -17.61
N ILE A 555 -9.23 -16.11 -16.56
CA ILE A 555 -10.34 -15.19 -16.29
C ILE A 555 -10.04 -13.85 -16.98
N ASN A 556 -11.01 -12.96 -17.03
CA ASN A 556 -10.89 -11.66 -17.70
C ASN A 556 -11.64 -10.61 -16.87
N GLY A 557 -11.33 -10.55 -15.58
CA GLY A 557 -11.83 -9.53 -14.66
C GLY A 557 -11.19 -8.18 -14.92
N ASN A 558 -11.91 -7.07 -14.70
CA ASN A 558 -11.35 -5.74 -14.95
C ASN A 558 -11.28 -5.00 -13.62
N ASP A 559 -10.21 -5.23 -12.88
CA ASP A 559 -10.16 -4.98 -11.45
C ASP A 559 -9.59 -3.61 -11.13
N VAL A 560 -9.87 -3.14 -9.93
CA VAL A 560 -9.37 -1.87 -9.40
C VAL A 560 -8.66 -2.10 -8.10
N PHE A 561 -7.38 -1.77 -8.06
CA PHE A 561 -6.54 -1.86 -6.88
C PHE A 561 -6.29 -0.47 -6.30
N MET A 562 -6.28 -0.37 -4.97
CA MET A 562 -5.99 0.88 -4.27
C MET A 562 -5.07 0.67 -3.06
N GLY A 563 -3.93 1.34 -3.06
CA GLY A 563 -2.98 1.30 -1.95
C GLY A 563 -3.41 2.07 -0.69
N ASP A 564 -2.77 1.79 0.44
CA ASP A 564 -3.00 2.46 1.73
C ASP A 564 -1.86 3.40 2.19
N GLY A 565 -0.85 3.60 1.34
CA GLY A 565 0.33 4.43 1.61
C GLY A 565 1.56 3.64 2.10
N GLY A 566 1.46 2.32 2.27
CA GLY A 566 2.61 1.41 2.41
C GLY A 566 2.94 0.69 1.09
N PRO A 567 4.01 -0.13 1.04
CA PRO A 567 4.34 -0.93 -0.15
C PRO A 567 3.16 -1.82 -0.56
N ASP A 568 2.72 -1.65 -1.80
CA ASP A 568 1.63 -2.40 -2.40
C ASP A 568 2.17 -3.42 -3.42
N ASN A 569 1.62 -4.64 -3.45
CA ASN A 569 1.94 -5.64 -4.46
C ASN A 569 0.64 -6.11 -5.11
N PHE A 570 0.34 -5.60 -6.30
CA PHE A 570 -0.90 -5.85 -7.05
C PHE A 570 -0.62 -6.72 -8.26
N ASP A 571 -1.46 -7.73 -8.41
CA ASP A 571 -1.45 -8.70 -9.51
C ASP A 571 -2.81 -8.65 -10.21
N GLY A 572 -2.87 -8.06 -11.40
CA GLY A 572 -4.09 -7.86 -12.18
C GLY A 572 -4.59 -9.11 -12.91
N GLU A 573 -3.68 -10.03 -13.24
CA GLU A 573 -3.99 -11.24 -14.00
C GLU A 573 -4.62 -11.00 -15.39
N GLY A 574 -5.92 -11.25 -15.58
CA GLY A 574 -6.55 -11.18 -16.89
C GLY A 574 -7.61 -10.11 -16.95
N GLY A 575 -7.56 -9.25 -17.97
CA GLY A 575 -8.54 -8.21 -18.26
C GLY A 575 -7.89 -6.82 -18.23
N ASP A 576 -8.69 -5.75 -18.28
CA ASP A 576 -8.17 -4.38 -18.33
C ASP A 576 -8.21 -3.75 -16.92
N ASP A 577 -7.11 -3.83 -16.18
CA ASP A 577 -7.04 -3.48 -14.76
C ASP A 577 -6.63 -2.03 -14.51
N ILE A 578 -6.93 -1.53 -13.31
CA ILE A 578 -6.50 -0.19 -12.87
C ILE A 578 -5.89 -0.24 -11.46
N MET A 579 -4.60 0.07 -11.38
CA MET A 579 -3.86 0.22 -10.13
C MET A 579 -3.75 1.70 -9.74
N ILE A 580 -4.35 2.06 -8.59
CA ILE A 580 -4.29 3.39 -8.02
C ILE A 580 -3.09 3.49 -7.07
N GLY A 581 -2.10 4.28 -7.48
CA GLY A 581 -0.87 4.52 -6.72
C GLY A 581 -1.11 5.24 -5.41
N SER A 582 -0.32 4.86 -4.39
CA SER A 582 -0.37 5.48 -3.06
C SER A 582 0.99 6.13 -2.71
N PRO A 583 1.08 7.00 -1.68
CA PRO A 583 2.34 7.64 -1.27
C PRO A 583 3.33 6.67 -0.60
N SER A 584 3.79 5.67 -1.32
CA SER A 584 4.63 4.57 -0.86
C SER A 584 5.98 4.54 -1.58
N GLU A 585 7.03 4.12 -0.89
CA GLU A 585 8.35 4.04 -1.50
C GLU A 585 8.54 2.80 -2.37
N ALA A 586 7.68 1.77 -2.36
CA ALA A 586 8.01 0.45 -2.94
C ALA A 586 6.86 -0.33 -3.60
N ASP A 587 5.94 0.38 -4.26
CA ASP A 587 4.80 -0.27 -4.93
C ASP A 587 5.22 -1.13 -6.13
N ARG A 588 4.50 -2.22 -6.34
CA ARG A 588 4.67 -3.16 -7.44
C ARG A 588 3.32 -3.48 -8.06
N PHE A 589 3.12 -3.02 -9.28
CA PHE A 589 1.94 -3.28 -10.10
C PHE A 589 2.32 -4.20 -11.24
N ILE A 590 1.60 -5.31 -11.35
CA ILE A 590 1.78 -6.30 -12.41
C ILE A 590 0.41 -6.43 -13.08
N GLY A 591 0.28 -6.01 -14.35
CA GLY A 591 -1.02 -6.04 -15.05
C GLY A 591 -1.32 -7.38 -15.74
N PHE A 592 -0.29 -8.11 -16.17
CA PHE A 592 -0.42 -9.37 -16.91
C PHE A 592 -1.10 -9.25 -18.28
N SER A 593 -2.34 -9.71 -18.45
CA SER A 593 -3.02 -9.85 -19.74
C SER A 593 -4.19 -8.90 -19.87
N GLY A 594 -3.98 -7.81 -20.60
CA GLY A 594 -5.00 -6.88 -21.03
C GLY A 594 -4.39 -5.49 -21.07
N TYR A 595 -5.20 -4.46 -21.25
CA TYR A 595 -4.67 -3.10 -21.30
C TYR A 595 -4.80 -2.42 -19.93
N ASP A 596 -3.71 -2.49 -19.17
CA ASP A 596 -3.71 -2.15 -17.75
C ASP A 596 -3.28 -0.71 -17.51
N TRP A 597 -3.74 -0.13 -16.41
CA TRP A 597 -3.53 1.27 -16.07
C TRP A 597 -2.88 1.44 -14.69
N ALA A 598 -1.93 2.37 -14.61
CA ALA A 598 -1.54 2.97 -13.35
C ALA A 598 -2.02 4.42 -13.27
N THR A 599 -2.65 4.81 -12.16
CA THR A 599 -3.10 6.20 -11.92
C THR A 599 -2.64 6.72 -10.58
N PHE A 600 -2.17 7.97 -10.53
CA PHE A 600 -1.67 8.62 -9.31
C PHE A 600 -2.57 9.78 -8.86
N LYS A 601 -3.88 9.67 -9.18
CA LYS A 601 -4.88 10.72 -9.01
C LYS A 601 -4.96 11.32 -7.59
N ASP A 602 -4.65 10.51 -6.57
CA ASP A 602 -4.76 10.89 -5.15
C ASP A 602 -3.42 11.33 -4.54
N ASP A 603 -2.33 11.36 -5.32
CA ASP A 603 -1.03 11.72 -4.78
C ASP A 603 -0.99 13.19 -4.32
N PRO A 604 -0.50 13.47 -3.10
CA PRO A 604 -0.43 14.82 -2.56
C PRO A 604 0.65 15.70 -3.23
N ALA A 605 1.46 15.17 -4.15
CA ALA A 605 2.49 15.88 -4.90
C ALA A 605 2.62 15.35 -6.33
N GLY A 606 3.43 16.03 -7.15
CA GLY A 606 3.73 15.57 -8.50
C GLY A 606 4.59 14.32 -8.49
N VAL A 607 4.29 13.39 -9.39
CA VAL A 607 4.92 12.08 -9.50
C VAL A 607 5.89 11.99 -10.68
N THR A 608 6.93 11.18 -10.56
CA THR A 608 7.80 10.77 -11.67
C THR A 608 7.66 9.27 -11.87
N ILE A 609 6.93 8.86 -12.91
CA ILE A 609 6.59 7.45 -13.16
C ILE A 609 6.93 7.07 -14.61
N GLY A 610 7.41 5.86 -14.81
CA GLY A 610 7.66 5.32 -16.13
C GLY A 610 7.26 3.86 -16.26
N LEU A 611 6.69 3.51 -17.42
CA LEU A 611 6.29 2.14 -17.76
C LEU A 611 7.50 1.24 -18.09
N ASN A 612 8.69 1.82 -18.30
CA ASN A 612 9.86 1.03 -18.60
C ASN A 612 10.38 0.28 -17.35
N SER A 613 10.48 -1.05 -17.46
CA SER A 613 11.16 -1.95 -16.51
C SER A 613 12.66 -1.64 -16.26
N ARG A 614 13.18 -0.54 -16.83
CA ARG A 614 14.55 -0.05 -16.73
C ARG A 614 14.72 1.14 -15.78
N LEU A 615 13.68 1.68 -15.14
CA LEU A 615 13.87 2.56 -13.99
C LEU A 615 14.53 1.72 -12.88
N ARG A 616 15.85 1.88 -12.76
CA ARG A 616 16.66 1.06 -11.87
C ARG A 616 16.43 1.54 -10.44
N PHE A 617 16.71 0.63 -9.51
CA PHE A 617 16.51 0.69 -8.06
C PHE A 617 16.76 2.04 -7.35
N PHE A 618 17.47 3.03 -7.93
CA PHE A 618 17.73 4.35 -7.34
C PHE A 618 17.88 5.51 -8.35
N ASP A 619 17.24 5.46 -9.52
CA ASP A 619 17.22 6.65 -10.38
C ASP A 619 16.44 7.77 -9.66
N GLN A 620 17.12 8.85 -9.26
CA GLN A 620 16.49 9.98 -8.58
C GLN A 620 15.42 10.60 -9.48
N PRO A 621 14.19 10.86 -8.96
CA PRO A 621 13.11 11.41 -9.77
C PRO A 621 13.49 12.80 -10.32
N ALA A 622 13.08 13.07 -11.55
CA ALA A 622 13.35 14.34 -12.24
C ALA A 622 12.69 15.51 -11.51
N VAL A 623 11.60 15.25 -10.78
CA VAL A 623 10.89 16.20 -9.93
C VAL A 623 10.92 15.71 -8.48
N PRO A 624 11.48 16.48 -7.54
CA PRO A 624 11.33 16.18 -6.11
C PRO A 624 9.89 16.47 -5.71
N GLY A 625 9.11 15.44 -5.35
CA GLY A 625 7.68 15.64 -5.09
C GLY A 625 7.05 14.56 -4.22
N SER A 626 6.95 13.33 -4.74
CA SER A 626 6.25 12.23 -4.07
C SER A 626 7.15 11.05 -3.71
N ASN A 627 6.83 10.39 -2.60
CA ASN A 627 7.41 9.09 -2.24
C ASN A 627 6.98 7.98 -3.22
N ALA A 628 5.80 8.10 -3.84
CA ALA A 628 5.30 7.17 -4.87
C ALA A 628 6.28 7.01 -6.04
N SER A 629 7.07 8.05 -6.31
CA SER A 629 8.00 8.11 -7.44
C SER A 629 9.34 7.43 -7.18
N ILE A 630 9.61 6.94 -5.95
CA ILE A 630 10.96 6.52 -5.57
C ILE A 630 11.25 5.09 -6.01
N LEU A 631 10.40 4.10 -5.69
CA LEU A 631 10.61 2.70 -6.12
C LEU A 631 9.37 2.00 -6.68
N ALA A 632 8.35 2.73 -7.15
CA ALA A 632 7.26 2.11 -7.90
C ALA A 632 7.80 1.25 -9.07
N ARG A 633 7.18 0.09 -9.28
CA ARG A 633 7.51 -0.87 -10.34
C ARG A 633 6.23 -1.24 -11.07
N LEU A 634 6.23 -1.00 -12.37
CA LEU A 634 5.15 -1.38 -13.25
C LEU A 634 5.70 -2.44 -14.20
N ASP A 635 4.99 -3.55 -14.35
CA ASP A 635 5.29 -4.61 -15.30
C ASP A 635 4.00 -5.00 -16.02
N LEU A 636 4.03 -5.08 -17.35
CA LEU A 636 2.84 -5.31 -18.18
C LEU A 636 1.73 -4.30 -17.85
N VAL A 637 2.03 -3.01 -17.99
CA VAL A 637 1.08 -1.90 -17.81
C VAL A 637 1.28 -0.93 -18.97
N GLU A 638 0.22 -0.55 -19.66
CA GLU A 638 0.28 0.23 -20.90
C GLU A 638 -0.34 1.62 -20.79
N GLY A 639 -1.22 1.83 -19.81
CA GLY A 639 -1.87 3.11 -19.51
C GLY A 639 -1.24 3.79 -18.30
N LEU A 640 -0.99 5.08 -18.40
CA LEU A 640 -0.45 5.89 -17.30
C LEU A 640 -1.23 7.19 -17.14
N SER A 641 -1.67 7.48 -15.91
CA SER A 641 -2.32 8.74 -15.54
C SER A 641 -1.64 9.40 -14.34
N GLY A 642 -1.35 10.69 -14.44
CA GLY A 642 -0.72 11.47 -13.39
C GLY A 642 -1.64 11.90 -12.25
N SER A 643 -1.12 12.83 -11.46
CA SER A 643 -1.73 13.45 -10.30
C SER A 643 -2.44 14.77 -10.68
N SER A 644 -2.71 15.63 -9.68
CA SER A 644 -3.22 16.99 -9.90
C SER A 644 -2.12 18.05 -9.83
N HIS A 645 -0.86 17.64 -9.97
CA HIS A 645 0.33 18.46 -9.88
C HIS A 645 1.26 18.16 -11.05
N ALA A 646 2.25 19.04 -11.28
CA ALA A 646 3.25 18.86 -12.32
C ALA A 646 4.01 17.52 -12.19
N ASP A 647 3.75 16.62 -13.14
CA ASP A 647 4.25 15.26 -13.18
C ASP A 647 5.34 15.07 -14.25
N PHE A 648 6.10 13.99 -14.12
CA PHE A 648 6.98 13.46 -15.16
C PHE A 648 6.54 12.04 -15.47
N LEU A 649 5.86 11.84 -16.59
CA LEU A 649 5.32 10.55 -16.99
C LEU A 649 6.03 10.07 -18.25
N SER A 650 6.44 8.80 -18.27
CA SER A 650 7.09 8.21 -19.45
C SER A 650 6.53 6.84 -19.82
N GLY A 651 6.22 6.65 -21.10
CA GLY A 651 5.94 5.36 -21.70
C GLY A 651 7.20 4.49 -21.83
N ASP A 652 7.06 3.40 -22.58
CA ASP A 652 8.10 2.42 -22.85
C ASP A 652 8.34 2.23 -24.35
N ASP A 653 9.08 1.20 -24.74
CA ASP A 653 9.40 0.95 -26.15
C ASP A 653 8.37 0.00 -26.82
N SER A 654 7.19 -0.18 -26.20
CA SER A 654 6.20 -1.14 -26.66
C SER A 654 5.62 -0.75 -28.02
N THR A 655 5.40 -1.75 -28.86
CA THR A 655 4.86 -1.57 -30.22
C THR A 655 3.72 -2.55 -30.41
N ALA A 656 2.91 -2.40 -31.46
CA ALA A 656 1.84 -3.33 -31.79
C ALA A 656 2.26 -4.82 -31.78
N ASP A 657 3.47 -5.14 -32.24
CA ASP A 657 3.98 -6.51 -32.26
C ASP A 657 4.34 -7.02 -30.84
N LEU A 658 4.75 -6.13 -29.93
CA LEU A 658 5.08 -6.47 -28.53
C LEU A 658 3.83 -6.58 -27.67
N LEU A 659 2.91 -5.62 -27.76
CA LEU A 659 1.65 -5.62 -27.03
C LEU A 659 0.80 -6.85 -27.35
N ALA A 660 0.77 -7.28 -28.62
CA ALA A 660 0.05 -8.48 -29.03
C ALA A 660 0.54 -9.79 -28.39
N VAL A 661 1.70 -9.80 -27.74
CA VAL A 661 2.30 -10.97 -27.06
C VAL A 661 2.74 -10.68 -25.62
N ALA A 662 2.34 -9.53 -25.07
CA ALA A 662 2.53 -9.17 -23.67
C ALA A 662 1.49 -9.91 -22.81
N GLY A 663 1.91 -10.55 -21.71
CA GLY A 663 1.04 -11.49 -20.97
C GLY A 663 0.71 -12.78 -21.74
N ALA A 664 -0.19 -13.59 -21.18
CA ALA A 664 -0.65 -14.84 -21.79
C ALA A 664 -1.62 -14.63 -22.96
N LYS A 665 -2.46 -13.59 -22.89
CA LYS A 665 -3.52 -13.28 -23.86
C LYS A 665 -3.25 -12.02 -24.72
N GLY A 666 -2.23 -11.21 -24.40
CA GLY A 666 -1.92 -9.97 -25.11
C GLY A 666 -2.47 -8.73 -24.40
N SER A 667 -1.75 -7.61 -24.48
CA SER A 667 -2.10 -6.33 -23.86
C SER A 667 -2.68 -5.31 -24.86
N VAL A 668 -3.59 -5.78 -25.73
CA VAL A 668 -4.21 -4.93 -26.76
C VAL A 668 -5.54 -4.41 -26.25
N LEU A 669 -5.70 -3.07 -26.20
CA LEU A 669 -6.94 -2.46 -25.76
C LEU A 669 -8.07 -2.76 -26.76
N THR A 670 -9.11 -3.42 -26.28
CA THR A 670 -10.32 -3.70 -27.06
C THR A 670 -11.60 -3.26 -26.34
N ASN A 671 -11.57 -3.09 -25.01
CA ASN A 671 -12.73 -2.76 -24.20
C ASN A 671 -12.88 -1.24 -23.93
N PHE A 672 -12.89 -0.42 -24.98
CA PHE A 672 -12.92 1.05 -24.86
C PHE A 672 -14.10 1.64 -24.08
N ASP A 673 -15.20 0.89 -23.97
CA ASP A 673 -16.42 1.35 -23.32
C ASP A 673 -16.44 1.02 -21.81
N LEU A 674 -15.45 0.29 -21.30
CA LEU A 674 -15.20 0.07 -19.87
C LEU A 674 -14.92 1.41 -19.15
N ILE A 675 -14.14 2.28 -19.79
CA ILE A 675 -13.79 3.61 -19.29
C ILE A 675 -14.58 4.67 -20.05
N SER A 676 -15.48 5.36 -19.35
CA SER A 676 -16.29 6.42 -19.95
C SER A 676 -15.40 7.54 -20.51
N GLY A 677 -15.53 7.82 -21.80
CA GLY A 677 -14.76 8.85 -22.50
C GLY A 677 -13.51 8.32 -23.24
N LEU A 678 -13.03 7.12 -22.94
CA LEU A 678 -11.81 6.57 -23.55
C LEU A 678 -11.97 6.36 -25.06
N ARG A 679 -13.08 5.76 -25.52
CA ARG A 679 -13.37 5.64 -26.95
C ARG A 679 -13.31 6.97 -27.70
N ALA A 680 -13.83 8.04 -27.10
CA ALA A 680 -13.84 9.35 -27.71
C ALA A 680 -12.44 9.98 -27.77
N PHE A 681 -11.59 9.67 -26.78
CA PHE A 681 -10.20 10.09 -26.74
C PHE A 681 -9.35 9.35 -27.78
N VAL A 682 -9.38 8.02 -27.81
CA VAL A 682 -8.63 7.19 -28.77
C VAL A 682 -9.03 7.50 -30.21
N GLY A 683 -10.33 7.72 -30.46
CA GLY A 683 -10.82 8.23 -31.72
C GLY A 683 -10.41 7.38 -32.93
N ALA A 684 -9.70 7.99 -33.89
CA ALA A 684 -9.30 7.32 -35.12
C ALA A 684 -8.21 6.26 -34.94
N ALA A 685 -7.45 6.30 -33.84
CA ALA A 685 -6.43 5.30 -33.53
C ALA A 685 -7.04 3.94 -33.17
N ALA A 686 -8.33 3.92 -32.78
CA ALA A 686 -9.05 2.68 -32.49
C ALA A 686 -9.44 1.91 -33.76
N ALA A 687 -9.32 2.51 -34.95
CA ALA A 687 -9.84 1.92 -36.18
C ALA A 687 -9.11 0.60 -36.51
N GLY A 688 -9.89 -0.47 -36.60
CA GLY A 688 -9.37 -1.80 -36.92
C GLY A 688 -8.86 -1.95 -38.35
N ALA A 689 -8.74 -3.21 -38.80
CA ALA A 689 -8.21 -3.53 -40.13
C ALA A 689 -9.05 -2.96 -41.28
N ASP A 690 -10.32 -2.64 -41.05
CA ASP A 690 -11.19 -2.02 -42.05
C ASP A 690 -11.05 -0.48 -42.13
N GLY A 691 -10.36 0.14 -41.18
CA GLY A 691 -10.11 1.58 -41.09
C GLY A 691 -11.33 2.42 -40.70
N ILE A 692 -12.36 1.81 -40.11
CA ILE A 692 -13.58 2.45 -39.63
C ILE A 692 -13.60 2.37 -38.10
N VAL A 693 -14.00 3.45 -37.42
CA VAL A 693 -14.18 3.47 -35.96
C VAL A 693 -15.62 3.11 -35.61
N GLY A 694 -15.81 2.38 -34.51
CA GLY A 694 -17.10 1.93 -34.00
C GLY A 694 -17.52 0.58 -34.57
N THR A 695 -16.59 -0.19 -35.11
CA THR A 695 -16.81 -1.55 -35.61
C THR A 695 -16.26 -2.57 -34.61
N ALA A 696 -16.62 -3.85 -34.80
CA ALA A 696 -16.24 -4.91 -33.86
C ALA A 696 -14.75 -5.29 -33.92
N ASP A 697 -14.00 -4.76 -34.88
CA ASP A 697 -12.55 -4.93 -35.01
C ASP A 697 -11.76 -3.73 -34.45
N ASP A 698 -12.44 -2.76 -33.81
CA ASP A 698 -11.79 -1.66 -33.12
C ASP A 698 -10.80 -2.20 -32.09
N LYS A 699 -9.58 -1.67 -32.11
CA LYS A 699 -8.53 -1.99 -31.15
C LYS A 699 -7.48 -0.88 -31.11
N PHE A 700 -6.75 -0.77 -30.02
CA PHE A 700 -5.58 0.07 -29.93
C PHE A 700 -4.39 -0.80 -29.52
N ASP A 701 -3.45 -0.93 -30.44
CA ASP A 701 -2.17 -1.63 -30.28
C ASP A 701 -1.00 -0.71 -30.67
N GLY A 702 -1.22 0.60 -30.78
CA GLY A 702 -0.22 1.55 -31.27
C GLY A 702 0.99 1.64 -30.35
N GLY A 703 0.75 1.79 -29.06
CA GLY A 703 1.74 2.06 -28.03
C GLY A 703 1.06 2.26 -26.68
N ASN A 704 1.54 3.20 -25.89
CA ASN A 704 1.00 3.57 -24.59
C ASN A 704 -0.06 4.69 -24.69
N ILE A 705 -0.80 4.86 -23.59
CA ILE A 705 -1.68 6.02 -23.38
C ILE A 705 -1.19 6.74 -22.12
N VAL A 706 -0.79 8.00 -22.27
CA VAL A 706 -0.24 8.81 -21.17
C VAL A 706 -1.10 10.05 -20.96
N LEU A 707 -1.62 10.22 -19.74
CA LEU A 707 -2.53 11.28 -19.32
C LEU A 707 -1.86 12.08 -18.19
N GLY A 708 -1.58 13.36 -18.41
CA GLY A 708 -0.91 14.23 -17.45
C GLY A 708 -1.78 14.53 -16.23
N GLY A 709 -2.84 15.30 -16.43
CA GLY A 709 -3.80 15.64 -15.39
C GLY A 709 -3.89 17.14 -15.23
N ALA A 710 -3.67 17.64 -14.01
CA ALA A 710 -3.62 19.08 -13.78
C ALA A 710 -2.19 19.48 -13.42
N GLY A 711 -1.82 20.72 -13.71
CA GLY A 711 -0.44 21.18 -13.54
C GLY A 711 0.36 21.02 -14.83
N SER A 712 1.57 21.59 -14.84
CA SER A 712 2.41 21.62 -16.04
C SER A 712 3.30 20.39 -16.13
N ASP A 713 2.87 19.42 -16.94
CA ASP A 713 3.43 18.09 -16.98
C ASP A 713 4.54 17.94 -18.02
N VAL A 714 5.40 16.96 -17.80
CA VAL A 714 6.41 16.51 -18.76
C VAL A 714 6.12 15.06 -19.13
N LEU A 715 5.70 14.85 -20.38
CA LEU A 715 5.18 13.57 -20.87
C LEU A 715 6.10 13.05 -21.99
N GLU A 716 6.53 11.80 -21.89
CA GLU A 716 7.40 11.15 -22.88
C GLU A 716 6.72 9.87 -23.37
N GLY A 717 6.43 9.75 -24.66
CA GLY A 717 5.87 8.51 -25.24
C GLY A 717 6.91 7.39 -25.35
N ARG A 718 7.99 7.69 -26.10
CA ARG A 718 9.06 6.78 -26.53
C ARG A 718 8.59 5.91 -27.70
N GLY A 719 8.87 4.60 -27.68
CA GLY A 719 8.61 3.76 -28.85
C GLY A 719 7.11 3.56 -29.08
N GLY A 720 6.74 2.93 -30.19
CA GLY A 720 5.31 2.74 -30.50
C GLY A 720 4.66 4.00 -31.09
N ASP A 721 3.36 3.92 -31.29
CA ASP A 721 2.51 5.03 -31.75
C ASP A 721 1.59 5.44 -30.58
N ASP A 722 2.04 6.40 -29.77
CA ASP A 722 1.43 6.71 -28.47
C ASP A 722 0.31 7.75 -28.54
N LEU A 723 -0.56 7.74 -27.53
CA LEU A 723 -1.56 8.79 -27.30
C LEU A 723 -1.22 9.56 -26.01
N ILE A 724 -0.97 10.86 -26.13
CA ILE A 724 -0.53 11.69 -25.01
C ILE A 724 -1.48 12.88 -24.85
N ASP A 725 -1.95 13.12 -23.62
CA ASP A 725 -2.76 14.28 -23.28
C ASP A 725 -2.25 14.97 -22.01
N GLY A 726 -2.06 16.29 -22.06
CA GLY A 726 -1.61 17.08 -20.90
C GLY A 726 -2.69 17.26 -19.83
N ASP A 727 -3.92 17.62 -20.22
CA ASP A 727 -4.96 18.00 -19.25
C ASP A 727 -5.90 16.86 -18.81
N LYS A 728 -5.87 15.70 -19.46
CA LYS A 728 -6.76 14.57 -19.14
C LYS A 728 -6.17 13.70 -18.04
N TRP A 729 -7.05 13.05 -17.29
CA TRP A 729 -6.66 12.08 -16.27
C TRP A 729 -7.73 11.00 -16.11
N LEU A 730 -7.31 9.84 -15.60
CA LEU A 730 -8.15 8.70 -15.28
C LEU A 730 -8.68 8.81 -13.85
N ASN A 731 -9.99 9.00 -13.74
CA ASN A 731 -10.71 8.97 -12.48
C ASN A 731 -11.37 7.61 -12.25
N VAL A 732 -11.20 7.07 -11.05
CA VAL A 732 -11.83 5.82 -10.62
C VAL A 732 -12.45 6.01 -9.24
N ARG A 733 -13.70 5.59 -9.08
CA ARG A 733 -14.48 5.79 -7.85
C ARG A 733 -15.61 4.77 -7.73
N ILE A 734 -16.15 4.65 -6.53
CA ILE A 734 -17.28 3.79 -6.20
C ILE A 734 -18.57 4.63 -6.23
N SER A 735 -19.49 4.29 -7.13
CA SER A 735 -20.82 4.89 -7.23
C SER A 735 -21.85 4.03 -6.50
N VAL A 736 -22.72 4.64 -5.71
CA VAL A 736 -23.89 3.96 -5.13
C VAL A 736 -25.11 4.29 -5.96
N ARG A 737 -25.79 3.25 -6.44
CA ARG A 737 -26.94 3.33 -7.34
C ARG A 737 -28.25 3.22 -6.58
N GLN A 738 -29.31 3.77 -7.16
CA GLN A 738 -30.62 3.78 -6.52
C GLN A 738 -31.20 2.38 -6.27
N ASN A 739 -30.95 1.43 -7.18
CA ASN A 739 -31.48 0.07 -7.11
C ASN A 739 -30.36 -0.91 -6.72
N ILE A 740 -30.75 -2.04 -6.09
CA ILE A 740 -29.87 -3.12 -5.62
C ILE A 740 -29.21 -3.90 -6.76
N ASP A 741 -29.66 -3.74 -8.01
CA ASP A 741 -29.07 -4.39 -9.18
C ASP A 741 -28.01 -3.53 -9.89
N GLY A 742 -27.41 -2.56 -9.19
CA GLY A 742 -26.47 -1.60 -9.77
C GLY A 742 -27.08 -0.62 -10.78
N THR A 743 -28.42 -0.56 -10.92
CA THR A 743 -29.09 0.31 -11.89
C THR A 743 -29.73 1.57 -11.27
N GLY A 744 -30.14 2.49 -12.14
CA GLY A 744 -30.77 3.74 -11.76
C GLY A 744 -29.78 4.90 -11.60
N PRO A 745 -30.26 6.08 -11.16
CA PRO A 745 -29.39 7.23 -10.94
C PRO A 745 -28.42 6.99 -9.78
N GLU A 746 -27.25 7.60 -9.86
CA GLU A 746 -26.32 7.70 -8.72
C GLU A 746 -26.95 8.49 -7.58
N ILE A 747 -26.84 7.96 -6.35
CA ILE A 747 -27.35 8.57 -5.12
C ILE A 747 -26.23 8.97 -4.14
N ALA A 748 -25.05 8.36 -4.27
CA ALA A 748 -23.84 8.72 -3.54
C ALA A 748 -22.59 8.28 -4.34
N SER A 749 -21.42 8.83 -4.01
CA SER A 749 -20.14 8.48 -4.61
C SER A 749 -19.04 8.56 -3.56
N PHE A 750 -18.06 7.67 -3.66
CA PHE A 750 -16.93 7.55 -2.74
C PHE A 750 -15.65 7.25 -3.52
N ASP A 751 -14.52 7.82 -3.09
CA ASP A 751 -13.23 7.61 -3.75
C ASP A 751 -12.51 6.34 -3.25
N ASN A 752 -12.97 5.78 -2.12
CA ASN A 752 -12.45 4.56 -1.50
C ASN A 752 -13.50 3.91 -0.59
N MET A 753 -13.22 2.71 -0.07
CA MET A 753 -14.16 1.90 0.72
C MET A 753 -14.30 2.37 2.18
N THR A 754 -13.29 3.02 2.76
CA THR A 754 -13.28 3.40 4.18
C THR A 754 -14.53 4.17 4.67
N PRO A 755 -15.06 5.19 3.96
CA PRO A 755 -16.29 5.87 4.37
C PRO A 755 -17.56 5.04 4.15
N LEU A 756 -17.51 3.97 3.33
CA LEU A 756 -18.62 3.05 3.11
C LEU A 756 -18.78 2.05 4.26
N VAL A 757 -17.70 1.66 4.94
CA VAL A 757 -17.71 0.66 6.03
C VAL A 757 -18.88 0.84 7.03
N PRO A 758 -19.04 1.99 7.73
CA PRO A 758 -20.13 2.14 8.68
C PRO A 758 -21.53 2.20 8.03
N LEU A 759 -21.63 2.48 6.72
CA LEU A 759 -22.88 2.54 5.96
C LEU A 759 -23.30 1.16 5.45
N MET A 760 -22.34 0.30 5.12
CA MET A 760 -22.59 -1.10 4.78
C MET A 760 -22.96 -1.89 6.03
N LEU A 761 -22.17 -1.78 7.11
CA LEU A 761 -22.39 -2.52 8.34
C LEU A 761 -23.72 -2.22 9.04
N ASN A 762 -24.32 -1.05 8.79
CA ASN A 762 -25.62 -0.69 9.33
C ASN A 762 -26.79 -0.88 8.34
N GLY A 763 -26.53 -1.40 7.14
CA GLY A 763 -27.52 -1.64 6.09
C GLY A 763 -28.08 -0.37 5.44
N THR A 764 -27.39 0.77 5.50
CA THR A 764 -27.79 1.98 4.76
C THR A 764 -27.72 1.76 3.25
N TYR A 765 -26.68 1.05 2.82
CA TYR A 765 -26.51 0.58 1.44
C TYR A 765 -26.34 -0.93 1.43
N ASN A 766 -26.75 -1.52 0.31
CA ASN A 766 -26.50 -2.91 -0.01
C ASN A 766 -25.34 -2.98 -1.04
N PRO A 767 -24.43 -3.97 -0.94
CA PRO A 767 -23.32 -4.12 -1.87
C PRO A 767 -23.72 -4.16 -3.36
N GLY A 768 -24.82 -4.80 -3.73
CA GLY A 768 -25.33 -4.81 -5.12
C GLY A 768 -25.70 -3.42 -5.68
N GLN A 769 -25.80 -2.39 -4.82
CA GLN A 769 -25.95 -1.00 -5.27
C GLN A 769 -24.63 -0.39 -5.76
N LEU A 770 -23.47 -0.99 -5.46
CA LEU A 770 -22.17 -0.44 -5.81
C LEU A 770 -21.86 -0.68 -7.29
N GLN A 771 -21.19 0.30 -7.90
CA GLN A 771 -20.67 0.21 -9.25
C GLN A 771 -19.30 0.88 -9.29
N ILE A 772 -18.33 0.18 -9.86
CA ILE A 772 -17.03 0.79 -10.18
C ILE A 772 -17.24 1.74 -11.36
N VAL A 773 -16.93 3.02 -11.17
CA VAL A 773 -16.99 4.03 -12.22
C VAL A 773 -15.58 4.41 -12.62
N ARG A 774 -15.29 4.22 -13.91
CA ARG A 774 -14.03 4.54 -14.59
C ARG A 774 -14.30 5.62 -15.62
N GLU A 775 -13.65 6.77 -15.54
CA GLU A 775 -13.92 7.89 -16.44
C GLU A 775 -12.69 8.73 -16.75
N ILE A 776 -12.54 9.14 -18.02
CA ILE A 776 -11.55 10.12 -18.43
C ILE A 776 -12.14 11.52 -18.24
N LEU A 777 -11.52 12.30 -17.35
CA LEU A 777 -11.89 13.67 -17.07
C LEU A 777 -10.86 14.64 -17.68
N THR A 778 -11.11 15.93 -17.60
CA THR A 778 -10.20 16.98 -18.07
C THR A 778 -10.05 18.01 -16.96
N ALA A 779 -8.82 18.33 -16.61
CA ALA A 779 -8.48 19.26 -15.56
C ALA A 779 -8.98 20.69 -15.89
N PRO A 780 -9.40 21.46 -14.86
CA PRO A 780 -9.80 22.85 -15.05
C PRO A 780 -8.63 23.81 -14.75
N GLY A 781 -7.99 24.37 -15.77
CA GLY A 781 -6.95 25.38 -15.56
C GLY A 781 -6.19 25.73 -16.84
N PRO A 782 -5.42 26.83 -16.87
CA PRO A 782 -4.35 26.98 -17.84
C PRO A 782 -3.08 26.32 -17.30
N ASP A 783 -2.74 25.17 -17.88
CA ASP A 783 -1.47 24.48 -17.64
C ASP A 783 -0.51 24.68 -18.84
N PHE A 784 0.71 24.18 -18.74
CA PHE A 784 1.72 24.32 -19.80
C PHE A 784 2.49 23.01 -19.96
N ASP A 785 1.91 22.12 -20.75
CA ASP A 785 2.39 20.74 -20.84
C ASP A 785 3.45 20.57 -21.91
N THR A 786 4.37 19.66 -21.63
CA THR A 786 5.55 19.41 -22.46
C THR A 786 5.62 17.96 -22.90
N ALA A 787 5.51 17.70 -24.20
CA ALA A 787 5.84 16.40 -24.77
C ALA A 787 7.34 16.31 -25.12
N LEU A 788 8.03 15.29 -24.61
CA LEU A 788 9.47 15.07 -24.78
C LEU A 788 9.76 14.04 -25.88
N PHE A 789 10.73 14.35 -26.75
CA PHE A 789 11.20 13.48 -27.83
C PHE A 789 12.72 13.30 -27.76
N SER A 790 13.20 12.09 -28.07
CA SER A 790 14.59 11.68 -27.81
C SER A 790 15.61 12.18 -28.85
N GLY A 791 15.14 12.72 -29.98
CA GLY A 791 15.94 13.12 -31.14
C GLY A 791 15.99 14.62 -31.42
N ASN A 792 16.71 15.01 -32.47
CA ASN A 792 16.75 16.39 -32.94
C ASN A 792 15.48 16.73 -33.74
N PHE A 793 15.01 17.97 -33.70
CA PHE A 793 13.79 18.40 -34.42
C PHE A 793 13.80 18.05 -35.92
N ALA A 794 14.97 18.09 -36.56
CA ALA A 794 15.11 17.77 -37.99
C ALA A 794 14.76 16.31 -38.34
N ASP A 795 14.73 15.41 -37.34
CA ASP A 795 14.36 14.01 -37.51
C ASP A 795 12.84 13.82 -37.46
N TYR A 796 12.06 14.84 -37.06
CA TYR A 796 10.61 14.72 -36.86
C TYR A 796 9.80 15.48 -37.90
N THR A 797 8.58 15.01 -38.12
CA THR A 797 7.53 15.72 -38.85
C THR A 797 6.38 16.02 -37.91
N VAL A 798 6.11 17.30 -37.67
CA VAL A 798 5.02 17.77 -36.80
C VAL A 798 3.85 18.26 -37.64
N VAL A 799 2.65 17.78 -37.34
CA VAL A 799 1.41 18.13 -38.05
C VAL A 799 0.33 18.53 -37.04
N GLU A 800 -0.06 19.81 -37.04
CA GLU A 800 -1.26 20.27 -36.35
C GLU A 800 -2.53 19.89 -37.15
N ASN A 801 -3.36 19.03 -36.55
CA ASN A 801 -4.56 18.50 -37.18
C ASN A 801 -5.76 19.44 -37.01
N VAL A 802 -6.75 19.30 -37.88
CA VAL A 802 -7.96 20.18 -37.90
C VAL A 802 -8.85 19.97 -36.66
N ASN A 803 -8.74 18.82 -36.00
CA ASN A 803 -9.45 18.49 -34.76
C ASN A 803 -8.77 19.07 -33.51
N GLY A 804 -7.62 19.75 -33.64
CA GLY A 804 -6.88 20.35 -32.52
C GLY A 804 -5.81 19.45 -31.90
N THR A 805 -5.64 18.21 -32.37
CA THR A 805 -4.51 17.35 -31.96
C THR A 805 -3.26 17.65 -32.78
N VAL A 806 -2.09 17.25 -32.28
CA VAL A 806 -0.81 17.33 -33.00
C VAL A 806 -0.27 15.93 -33.22
N THR A 807 0.07 15.58 -34.46
CA THR A 807 0.78 14.33 -34.76
C THR A 807 2.27 14.61 -34.92
N VAL A 808 3.11 13.88 -34.18
CA VAL A 808 4.56 13.96 -34.27
C VAL A 808 5.09 12.62 -34.79
N THR A 809 5.70 12.62 -35.97
CA THR A 809 6.24 11.41 -36.60
C THR A 809 7.75 11.45 -36.56
N ASP A 810 8.37 10.46 -35.94
CA ASP A 810 9.80 10.22 -36.03
C ASP A 810 10.17 9.58 -37.38
N ASN A 811 11.05 10.23 -38.14
CA ASN A 811 11.53 9.71 -39.43
C ASN A 811 12.74 8.78 -39.26
N VAL A 812 13.21 8.59 -38.03
CA VAL A 812 14.27 7.64 -37.67
C VAL A 812 13.61 6.38 -37.10
N ALA A 813 13.85 5.25 -37.77
CA ALA A 813 13.21 3.99 -37.40
C ALA A 813 13.59 3.52 -35.97
N ALA A 814 12.59 3.00 -35.26
CA ALA A 814 12.73 2.36 -33.94
C ALA A 814 13.31 3.28 -32.85
N ARG A 815 12.79 4.51 -32.78
CA ARG A 815 13.07 5.47 -31.71
C ARG A 815 11.75 5.96 -31.10
N ASP A 816 11.10 7.00 -31.64
CA ASP A 816 9.88 7.57 -31.02
C ASP A 816 8.57 7.38 -31.84
N GLY A 817 8.56 6.47 -32.81
CA GLY A 817 7.37 6.15 -33.64
C GLY A 817 6.48 7.32 -34.11
N VAL A 818 5.15 7.19 -33.98
CA VAL A 818 4.14 8.16 -34.44
C VAL A 818 3.12 8.50 -33.35
N ASP A 819 3.37 9.60 -32.66
CA ASP A 819 2.56 10.00 -31.50
C ASP A 819 1.45 10.98 -31.88
N THR A 820 0.32 10.87 -31.19
CA THR A 820 -0.81 11.81 -31.27
C THR A 820 -1.00 12.51 -29.93
N LEU A 821 -0.89 13.83 -29.95
CA LEU A 821 -0.90 14.69 -28.78
C LEU A 821 -2.17 15.55 -28.73
N SER A 822 -2.74 15.75 -27.56
CA SER A 822 -3.76 16.77 -27.27
C SER A 822 -3.42 17.54 -26.00
N ASN A 823 -3.84 18.80 -25.92
CA ASN A 823 -3.55 19.66 -24.76
C ASN A 823 -2.06 19.67 -24.42
N ILE A 824 -1.22 20.02 -25.40
CA ILE A 824 0.24 20.15 -25.22
C ILE A 824 0.66 21.50 -25.77
N GLU A 825 1.33 22.30 -24.93
CA GLU A 825 1.78 23.65 -25.28
C GLU A 825 3.21 23.64 -25.83
N ARG A 826 4.04 22.66 -25.47
CA ARG A 826 5.45 22.59 -25.85
C ARG A 826 5.89 21.19 -26.30
N LEU A 827 6.61 21.12 -27.42
CA LEU A 827 7.35 19.94 -27.85
C LEU A 827 8.84 20.15 -27.57
N GLN A 828 9.46 19.28 -26.78
CA GLN A 828 10.87 19.35 -26.43
C GLN A 828 11.67 18.29 -27.20
N PHE A 829 12.58 18.74 -28.07
CA PHE A 829 13.52 17.87 -28.80
C PHE A 829 14.93 17.99 -28.20
N ALA A 830 15.84 17.11 -28.61
CA ALA A 830 17.21 17.07 -28.09
C ALA A 830 18.03 18.35 -28.37
N ASP A 831 17.69 19.11 -29.42
CA ASP A 831 18.40 20.31 -29.87
C ASP A 831 17.64 21.63 -29.66
N GLN A 832 16.30 21.61 -29.59
CA GLN A 832 15.47 22.80 -29.41
C GLN A 832 14.05 22.46 -28.93
N ALA A 833 13.32 23.48 -28.46
CA ALA A 833 11.88 23.39 -28.15
C ALA A 833 11.03 24.06 -29.24
N LEU A 834 9.83 23.51 -29.48
CA LEU A 834 8.79 24.11 -30.31
C LEU A 834 7.56 24.40 -29.45
N VAL A 835 7.23 25.67 -29.28
CA VAL A 835 6.02 26.10 -28.56
C VAL A 835 4.84 26.15 -29.54
N LEU A 836 3.78 25.42 -29.23
CA LEU A 836 2.54 25.31 -30.01
C LEU A 836 1.49 26.35 -29.56
N GLY A 837 1.50 26.72 -28.27
CA GLY A 837 0.51 27.62 -27.65
C GLY A 837 0.84 27.93 -26.19
N GLY A 838 -0.14 28.41 -25.42
CA GLY A 838 -0.01 28.62 -23.97
C GLY A 838 0.51 29.99 -23.52
N LEU A 839 0.47 30.25 -22.20
CA LEU A 839 1.00 31.45 -21.55
C LEU A 839 2.24 31.08 -20.70
N ASN A 840 3.38 30.82 -21.36
CA ASN A 840 4.69 30.74 -20.69
C ASN A 840 5.77 31.45 -21.52
N SER A 841 6.66 32.16 -20.84
CA SER A 841 7.80 32.86 -21.40
C SER A 841 9.05 31.98 -21.35
N THR A 842 9.50 31.49 -22.49
CA THR A 842 10.71 30.65 -22.55
C THR A 842 11.94 31.33 -21.94
N PRO A 843 12.86 30.57 -21.32
CA PRO A 843 14.08 31.11 -20.75
C PRO A 843 14.95 31.74 -21.84
N VAL A 844 15.54 32.88 -21.52
CA VAL A 844 16.49 33.61 -22.36
C VAL A 844 17.88 33.48 -21.78
N GLY A 845 18.83 33.03 -22.60
CA GLY A 845 20.22 32.83 -22.22
C GLY A 845 20.66 31.39 -22.46
N SER A 846 21.84 31.04 -21.99
CA SER A 846 22.36 29.67 -22.04
C SER A 846 23.26 29.43 -20.84
N LEU A 847 23.33 28.19 -20.38
CA LEU A 847 24.32 27.80 -19.37
C LEU A 847 25.74 28.01 -19.91
N ARG A 848 26.63 28.50 -19.04
CA ARG A 848 28.04 28.70 -19.38
C ARG A 848 28.93 27.71 -18.65
N ILE A 849 29.66 26.90 -19.40
CA ILE A 849 30.76 26.07 -18.90
C ILE A 849 32.03 26.93 -18.87
N ASP A 850 32.79 26.87 -17.78
CA ASP A 850 34.03 27.64 -17.55
C ASP A 850 35.14 27.38 -18.59
N ASP A 851 35.20 26.18 -19.17
CA ASP A 851 36.09 25.84 -20.28
C ASP A 851 35.37 25.01 -21.38
N PRO A 852 35.16 25.57 -22.57
CA PRO A 852 34.53 24.85 -23.68
C PRO A 852 35.48 23.87 -24.39
N THR A 853 36.72 23.69 -23.94
CA THR A 853 37.74 22.81 -24.55
C THR A 853 38.32 21.79 -23.56
N PRO A 854 37.49 20.90 -22.98
CA PRO A 854 37.88 20.08 -21.85
C PRO A 854 39.01 19.10 -22.15
N ALA A 855 39.87 18.88 -21.16
CA ALA A 855 40.88 17.83 -21.16
C ALA A 855 40.66 16.82 -20.03
N VAL A 856 41.09 15.57 -20.23
CA VAL A 856 41.08 14.54 -19.20
C VAL A 856 41.85 15.01 -17.95
N GLY A 857 41.20 14.91 -16.78
CA GLY A 857 41.67 15.32 -15.46
C GLY A 857 41.19 16.71 -15.02
N GLN A 858 40.45 17.44 -15.86
CA GLN A 858 39.94 18.78 -15.58
C GLN A 858 38.62 18.75 -14.80
N VAL A 859 38.45 19.68 -13.86
CA VAL A 859 37.15 19.99 -13.28
C VAL A 859 36.54 21.13 -14.08
N LEU A 860 35.33 20.93 -14.59
CA LEU A 860 34.52 21.95 -15.24
C LEU A 860 33.47 22.46 -14.25
N THR A 861 33.07 23.71 -14.41
CA THR A 861 32.07 24.40 -13.59
C THR A 861 31.03 25.03 -14.51
N VAL A 862 29.75 24.90 -14.15
CA VAL A 862 28.63 25.54 -14.87
C VAL A 862 28.12 26.76 -14.10
N SER A 863 27.76 27.81 -14.84
CA SER A 863 27.08 29.00 -14.33
C SER A 863 25.74 29.22 -15.05
N ALA A 864 24.70 29.50 -14.25
CA ALA A 864 23.38 29.92 -14.72
C ALA A 864 23.19 31.45 -14.68
N ALA A 865 24.23 32.23 -14.37
CA ALA A 865 24.11 33.69 -14.19
C ALA A 865 23.68 34.45 -15.46
N ASP A 866 23.83 33.83 -16.63
CA ASP A 866 23.47 34.39 -17.93
C ASP A 866 22.06 33.98 -18.39
N ILE A 867 21.29 33.27 -17.53
CA ILE A 867 19.92 32.82 -17.81
C ILE A 867 18.92 33.72 -17.06
N THR A 868 17.90 34.15 -17.78
CA THR A 868 16.76 34.90 -17.24
C THR A 868 15.46 34.37 -17.82
N ASP A 869 14.37 34.51 -17.09
CA ASP A 869 13.05 34.04 -17.45
C ASP A 869 12.04 35.14 -17.13
N ALA A 870 11.27 35.58 -18.13
CA ALA A 870 10.38 36.72 -17.98
C ALA A 870 9.19 36.45 -17.05
N ASP A 871 8.86 35.19 -16.76
CA ASP A 871 7.77 34.82 -15.86
C ASP A 871 8.13 35.07 -14.39
N ASN A 872 9.43 35.11 -14.07
CA ASN A 872 9.97 35.53 -12.77
C ASN A 872 9.89 37.06 -12.56
N THR A 873 8.69 37.62 -12.70
CA THR A 873 8.42 39.07 -12.70
C THR A 873 8.86 39.76 -11.41
N ALA A 874 8.71 39.10 -10.26
CA ALA A 874 9.10 39.64 -8.95
C ALA A 874 10.61 39.90 -8.81
N THR A 875 11.44 39.23 -9.61
CA THR A 875 12.91 39.33 -9.57
C THR A 875 13.48 40.00 -10.82
N GLY A 876 12.63 40.60 -11.66
CA GLY A 876 13.05 41.18 -12.94
C GLY A 876 13.57 40.14 -13.93
N GLY A 877 13.13 38.89 -13.76
CA GLY A 877 13.46 37.73 -14.58
C GLY A 877 14.63 36.89 -14.09
N ALA A 878 15.16 37.14 -12.89
CA ALA A 878 16.23 36.32 -12.32
C ALA A 878 15.69 35.02 -11.73
N ILE A 879 16.31 33.89 -12.07
CA ILE A 879 15.99 32.58 -11.47
C ILE A 879 16.57 32.55 -10.06
N THR A 880 15.73 32.72 -9.05
CA THR A 880 16.12 32.69 -7.63
C THR A 880 15.73 31.40 -6.92
N GLY A 881 14.96 30.52 -7.59
CA GLY A 881 14.60 29.20 -7.11
C GLY A 881 15.75 28.18 -7.22
N PRO A 882 15.58 26.97 -6.68
CA PRO A 882 16.55 25.89 -6.84
C PRO A 882 16.69 25.51 -8.33
N ILE A 883 17.94 25.31 -8.77
CA ILE A 883 18.28 24.84 -10.12
C ILE A 883 19.01 23.50 -9.99
N SER A 884 18.49 22.48 -10.65
CA SER A 884 19.15 21.17 -10.76
C SER A 884 19.99 21.12 -12.03
N PHE A 885 21.28 20.79 -11.91
CA PHE A 885 22.21 20.68 -13.04
C PHE A 885 22.55 19.22 -13.31
N PHE A 886 22.37 18.78 -14.55
CA PHE A 886 22.70 17.44 -15.03
C PHE A 886 23.75 17.54 -16.14
N TRP A 887 24.91 16.92 -15.94
CA TRP A 887 25.94 16.84 -16.97
C TRP A 887 25.63 15.72 -17.95
N GLN A 888 25.72 16.05 -19.24
CA GLN A 888 25.41 15.15 -20.34
C GLN A 888 26.61 14.99 -21.26
N PHE A 889 26.68 13.85 -21.94
CA PHE A 889 27.69 13.57 -22.96
C PHE A 889 27.05 13.18 -24.28
N GLU A 890 27.78 13.41 -25.36
CA GLU A 890 27.34 13.01 -26.69
C GLU A 890 27.78 11.56 -26.98
N PRO A 891 26.92 10.53 -26.87
CA PRO A 891 27.32 9.13 -27.03
C PRO A 891 27.82 8.80 -28.44
N ARG A 892 27.39 9.59 -29.44
CA ARG A 892 27.84 9.49 -30.85
C ARG A 892 28.37 10.84 -31.29
N ALA A 893 29.69 10.96 -31.42
CA ALA A 893 30.34 12.21 -31.80
C ALA A 893 29.72 12.87 -33.05
N GLY A 894 29.27 14.13 -32.91
CA GLY A 894 28.63 14.92 -33.96
C GLY A 894 27.16 14.56 -34.26
N SER A 895 26.48 13.83 -33.38
CA SER A 895 25.05 13.52 -33.50
C SER A 895 24.14 14.64 -32.99
N GLY A 896 24.61 15.49 -32.08
CA GLY A 896 23.81 16.52 -31.43
C GLY A 896 22.86 15.99 -30.34
N VAL A 897 22.76 14.67 -30.16
CA VAL A 897 21.97 14.02 -29.12
C VAL A 897 22.88 13.77 -27.91
N PHE A 898 22.44 14.15 -26.72
CA PHE A 898 23.21 13.97 -25.48
C PHE A 898 22.41 13.16 -24.46
N GLU A 899 23.13 12.33 -23.72
CA GLU A 899 22.59 11.49 -22.64
C GLU A 899 23.17 11.96 -21.29
N ASP A 900 22.39 11.87 -20.22
CA ASP A 900 22.87 12.12 -18.85
C ASP A 900 24.05 11.18 -18.52
N ILE A 901 25.11 11.72 -17.93
CA ILE A 901 26.26 10.90 -17.55
C ILE A 901 25.93 10.16 -16.25
N THR A 902 25.90 8.83 -16.28
CA THR A 902 25.68 7.96 -15.10
C THR A 902 26.95 7.20 -14.68
N PHE A 903 27.11 6.93 -13.39
CA PHE A 903 28.24 6.18 -12.81
C PHE A 903 27.80 5.36 -11.60
N PHE A 904 28.59 4.37 -11.18
CA PHE A 904 28.30 3.62 -9.96
C PHE A 904 28.96 4.28 -8.74
N ALA A 905 28.19 4.67 -7.72
CA ALA A 905 28.67 5.20 -6.45
C ALA A 905 27.96 4.53 -5.28
N ALA A 906 28.67 4.26 -4.18
CA ALA A 906 28.12 3.60 -2.98
C ALA A 906 27.45 2.20 -3.19
N GLY A 907 27.62 1.58 -4.36
CA GLY A 907 26.96 0.31 -4.72
C GLY A 907 25.81 0.46 -5.72
N GLU A 908 25.52 1.68 -6.17
CA GLU A 908 24.30 2.08 -6.87
C GLU A 908 24.64 2.94 -8.09
N VAL A 909 23.70 3.15 -9.02
CA VAL A 909 23.89 4.06 -10.17
C VAL A 909 23.50 5.48 -9.74
N ALA A 910 24.38 6.45 -9.98
CA ALA A 910 24.18 7.88 -9.70
C ALA A 910 24.38 8.70 -10.99
N ARG A 911 23.77 9.89 -11.06
CA ARG A 911 23.93 10.86 -12.16
C ARG A 911 25.00 11.91 -11.83
N ALA A 912 25.65 12.42 -12.86
CA ALA A 912 26.61 13.53 -12.72
C ALA A 912 25.86 14.85 -12.52
N GLU A 913 25.60 15.17 -11.27
CA GLU A 913 24.80 16.33 -10.88
C GLU A 913 25.61 17.44 -10.23
N GLY A 914 25.04 18.65 -10.27
CA GLY A 914 25.55 19.82 -9.58
C GLY A 914 26.41 20.73 -10.46
N THR A 915 26.92 21.79 -9.83
CA THR A 915 27.57 22.89 -10.55
C THR A 915 28.95 22.54 -11.10
N THR A 916 29.50 21.36 -10.81
CA THR A 916 30.84 20.94 -11.26
C THR A 916 30.88 19.49 -11.71
N VAL A 917 31.80 19.17 -12.63
CA VAL A 917 32.09 17.80 -13.06
C VAL A 917 33.59 17.60 -13.31
N THR A 918 34.13 16.42 -12.99
CA THR A 918 35.51 16.06 -13.33
C THR A 918 35.55 15.17 -14.58
N VAL A 919 36.40 15.51 -15.55
CA VAL A 919 36.56 14.80 -16.83
C VAL A 919 37.54 13.62 -16.69
N GLY A 920 37.09 12.36 -16.72
CA GLY A 920 37.96 11.17 -16.54
C GLY A 920 38.59 10.57 -17.83
N SER A 921 39.32 9.43 -17.71
CA SER A 921 40.06 8.76 -18.82
C SER A 921 39.54 7.42 -19.45
N GLU A 922 38.62 6.64 -18.87
CA GLU A 922 37.97 5.45 -19.49
C GLU A 922 36.45 5.28 -19.17
N LEU A 923 35.57 5.10 -20.18
CA LEU A 923 34.12 4.80 -20.01
C LEU A 923 33.82 3.30 -20.21
N ARG A 924 33.13 2.70 -19.24
CA ARG A 924 31.98 1.75 -19.33
C ARG A 924 31.99 0.76 -18.16
N VAL A 925 30.93 0.75 -17.35
CA VAL A 925 30.48 -0.49 -16.70
C VAL A 925 29.43 -1.11 -17.61
N ALA A 926 29.76 -2.21 -18.27
CA ALA A 926 28.76 -3.18 -18.69
C ALA A 926 28.27 -3.91 -17.41
N PRO A 927 27.00 -4.34 -17.33
CA PRO A 927 26.49 -5.02 -16.14
C PRO A 927 27.33 -6.28 -15.84
N PRO A 928 27.54 -6.66 -14.57
CA PRO A 928 28.32 -7.84 -14.26
C PRO A 928 27.55 -9.09 -14.67
N ALA A 929 28.15 -9.87 -15.56
CA ALA A 929 27.97 -11.30 -15.53
C ALA A 929 28.72 -11.85 -14.29
N THR A 930 27.95 -12.19 -13.25
CA THR A 930 28.26 -13.12 -12.14
C THR A 930 29.39 -12.80 -11.12
N LEU A 931 28.95 -12.62 -9.86
CA LEU A 931 29.49 -13.08 -8.55
C LEU A 931 30.98 -12.90 -8.12
N ILE A 932 31.12 -12.28 -6.93
CA ILE A 932 32.13 -12.40 -5.83
C ILE A 932 33.56 -11.84 -6.03
N GLY A 933 33.85 -10.76 -5.28
CA GLY A 933 35.08 -10.63 -4.49
C GLY A 933 36.01 -9.41 -4.75
N ALA A 934 36.25 -8.64 -3.68
CA ALA A 934 37.32 -7.64 -3.42
C ALA A 934 37.04 -6.13 -3.67
N VAL A 935 37.13 -5.36 -2.57
CA VAL A 935 37.06 -3.87 -2.41
C VAL A 935 38.50 -3.27 -2.54
N PRO A 936 38.82 -1.97 -2.81
CA PRO A 936 38.03 -0.72 -3.09
C PRO A 936 38.52 0.16 -4.29
N ALA A 937 37.62 0.99 -4.86
CA ALA A 937 37.90 2.37 -5.28
C ALA A 937 36.56 3.07 -5.66
N ILE A 938 36.38 4.32 -5.26
CA ILE A 938 35.26 5.18 -5.70
C ILE A 938 35.46 5.44 -7.21
N PRO A 939 34.50 5.10 -8.11
CA PRO A 939 34.67 5.37 -9.52
C PRO A 939 34.55 6.86 -9.81
N GLU A 940 35.56 7.40 -10.50
CA GLU A 940 35.55 8.71 -11.13
C GLU A 940 34.54 8.69 -12.30
N LEU A 941 33.79 9.77 -12.49
CA LEU A 941 32.94 9.96 -13.65
C LEU A 941 33.80 10.00 -14.90
N VAL A 942 33.47 9.22 -15.94
CA VAL A 942 34.30 9.20 -17.13
C VAL A 942 33.53 9.19 -18.44
N VAL A 943 33.83 10.15 -19.30
CA VAL A 943 33.40 10.20 -20.69
C VAL A 943 34.62 9.97 -21.60
N PRO A 944 34.57 9.13 -22.65
CA PRO A 944 35.69 8.89 -23.55
C PRO A 944 36.23 10.17 -24.17
N THR A 945 37.55 10.24 -24.36
CA THR A 945 38.15 11.26 -25.23
C THR A 945 37.51 11.24 -26.61
N GLY A 946 37.23 12.40 -27.18
CA GLY A 946 36.60 12.53 -28.49
C GLY A 946 35.07 12.68 -28.50
N LEU A 947 34.42 12.73 -27.33
CA LEU A 947 33.01 13.10 -27.19
C LEU A 947 32.86 14.51 -26.62
N ALA A 948 31.77 15.20 -26.98
CA ALA A 948 31.41 16.50 -26.42
C ALA A 948 30.62 16.33 -25.11
N LEU A 949 30.69 17.34 -24.25
CA LEU A 949 29.88 17.47 -23.04
C LEU A 949 28.91 18.64 -23.20
N ARG A 950 27.78 18.59 -22.49
CA ARG A 950 26.93 19.76 -22.22
C ARG A 950 26.35 19.66 -20.82
N VAL A 951 25.76 20.75 -20.34
CA VAL A 951 24.97 20.74 -19.12
C VAL A 951 23.53 21.07 -19.47
N ARG A 952 22.61 20.37 -18.80
CA ARG A 952 21.19 20.70 -18.74
C ARG A 952 20.87 21.22 -17.34
N ALA A 953 20.18 22.34 -17.25
CA ALA A 953 19.62 22.86 -16.01
C ALA A 953 18.12 22.74 -16.06
N VAL A 954 17.52 22.29 -14.97
CA VAL A 954 16.06 22.23 -14.78
C VAL A 954 15.71 23.14 -13.61
N TYR A 955 14.72 24.01 -13.80
CA TYR A 955 14.17 24.84 -12.73
C TYR A 955 12.66 25.01 -12.93
N LYS A 956 11.97 25.43 -11.85
CA LYS A 956 10.55 25.77 -11.87
C LYS A 956 10.40 27.29 -11.85
N ASP A 957 9.67 27.85 -12.80
CA ASP A 957 9.42 29.29 -12.87
C ASP A 957 8.36 29.75 -11.84
N ALA A 958 8.05 31.05 -11.83
CA ALA A 958 7.06 31.63 -10.92
C ALA A 958 5.60 31.26 -11.26
N ASN A 959 5.33 30.77 -12.47
CA ASN A 959 4.01 30.26 -12.88
C ASN A 959 3.83 28.78 -12.55
N GLY A 960 4.93 28.09 -12.22
CA GLY A 960 4.93 26.69 -11.84
C GLY A 960 5.24 25.73 -12.99
N VAL A 961 5.76 26.23 -14.11
CA VAL A 961 6.18 25.40 -15.25
C VAL A 961 7.62 24.94 -15.02
N LEU A 962 7.89 23.66 -15.29
CA LEU A 962 9.25 23.13 -15.33
C LEU A 962 9.90 23.50 -16.67
N GLU A 963 11.08 24.11 -16.62
CA GLU A 963 11.81 24.54 -17.80
C GLU A 963 13.24 24.01 -17.84
N GLU A 964 13.70 23.69 -19.05
CA GLU A 964 15.06 23.22 -19.30
C GLU A 964 15.89 24.28 -20.04
N VAL A 965 17.14 24.47 -19.60
CA VAL A 965 18.11 25.31 -20.29
C VAL A 965 19.40 24.53 -20.49
N PHE A 966 19.93 24.58 -21.70
CA PHE A 966 21.15 23.86 -22.08
C PHE A 966 22.35 24.79 -22.20
N SER A 967 23.55 24.24 -21.97
CA SER A 967 24.79 24.88 -22.38
C SER A 967 25.04 24.63 -23.87
N ALA A 968 25.88 25.48 -24.48
CA ALA A 968 26.51 25.09 -25.73
C ALA A 968 27.36 23.81 -25.52
N PRO A 969 27.40 22.89 -26.50
CA PRO A 969 28.32 21.75 -26.45
C PRO A 969 29.77 22.19 -26.36
N THR A 970 30.57 21.47 -25.55
CA THR A 970 32.02 21.63 -25.54
C THR A 970 32.66 21.06 -26.80
N ALA A 971 33.90 21.45 -27.08
CA ALA A 971 34.75 20.72 -28.02
C ALA A 971 35.00 19.30 -27.49
N PRO A 972 35.23 18.31 -28.37
CA PRO A 972 35.50 16.94 -27.96
C PRO A 972 36.65 16.83 -26.96
N ILE A 973 36.45 16.06 -25.89
CA ILE A 973 37.41 15.90 -24.80
C ILE A 973 38.78 15.49 -25.34
N SER A 974 39.81 16.27 -25.00
CA SER A 974 41.19 16.03 -25.40
C SER A 974 41.97 15.16 -24.38
N PRO A 975 42.98 14.37 -24.80
CA PRO A 975 43.78 13.54 -23.88
C PRO A 975 44.50 14.37 -22.80
N ALA A 976 44.76 13.77 -21.64
CA ALA A 976 45.37 14.43 -20.47
C ALA A 976 46.64 15.22 -20.86
N GLY A 977 46.50 16.54 -20.88
CA GLY A 977 47.56 17.50 -21.14
C GLY A 977 47.73 18.42 -19.94
N THR A 978 48.96 18.83 -19.65
CA THR A 978 49.34 19.71 -18.54
C THR A 978 48.93 21.18 -18.74
N GLY A 979 47.75 21.43 -19.33
CA GLY A 979 47.20 22.76 -19.53
C GLY A 979 46.81 23.39 -18.19
N THR A 980 47.10 24.67 -18.04
CA THR A 980 46.62 25.47 -16.90
C THR A 980 45.13 25.73 -17.08
N VAL A 981 44.33 25.28 -16.10
CA VAL A 981 42.87 25.41 -16.09
C VAL A 981 42.48 26.88 -15.84
N ASN A 982 41.55 27.39 -16.64
CA ASN A 982 40.92 28.70 -16.45
C ASN A 982 39.93 28.64 -15.28
N VAL A 983 39.94 29.62 -14.38
CA VAL A 983 39.07 29.76 -13.21
C VAL A 983 38.36 31.09 -13.33
N LEU A 984 37.02 31.05 -13.32
CA LEU A 984 36.22 32.26 -13.48
C LEU A 984 36.46 33.28 -12.35
N PRO A 985 36.37 34.59 -12.64
CA PRO A 985 36.47 35.63 -11.61
C PRO A 985 35.36 35.54 -10.56
N VAL A 986 35.73 35.79 -9.30
CA VAL A 986 34.82 35.83 -8.15
C VAL A 986 34.66 37.27 -7.67
N GLY A 987 33.42 37.78 -7.67
CA GLY A 987 33.06 39.12 -7.22
C GLY A 987 32.24 39.89 -8.28
N THR A 988 32.18 41.22 -8.17
CA THR A 988 31.40 42.08 -9.09
C THR A 988 32.10 43.42 -9.35
N VAL A 989 31.50 44.29 -10.17
CA VAL A 989 31.88 45.70 -10.32
C VAL A 989 30.88 46.56 -9.55
N LEU A 990 31.35 47.50 -8.73
CA LEU A 990 30.51 48.40 -7.94
C LEU A 990 30.36 49.76 -8.63
N ILE A 991 29.17 50.35 -8.56
CA ILE A 991 28.87 51.71 -9.02
C ILE A 991 28.78 52.62 -7.79
N SER A 992 29.40 53.81 -7.85
CA SER A 992 29.50 54.74 -6.71
C SER A 992 28.18 55.32 -6.23
N ASP A 993 27.19 55.42 -7.11
CA ASP A 993 25.86 55.94 -6.83
C ASP A 993 24.84 55.10 -7.62
N THR A 994 23.90 54.50 -6.89
CA THR A 994 22.93 53.56 -7.44
C THR A 994 21.60 54.23 -7.77
N THR A 995 21.40 55.52 -7.45
CA THR A 995 20.21 56.33 -7.80
C THR A 995 20.61 57.58 -8.60
N PRO A 996 21.16 57.41 -9.81
CA PRO A 996 21.75 58.51 -10.57
C PRO A 996 20.73 59.56 -11.02
N THR A 997 21.04 60.84 -10.85
CA THR A 997 20.35 61.96 -11.52
C THR A 997 21.24 62.56 -12.62
N PRO A 998 20.70 63.05 -13.75
CA PRO A 998 21.48 63.65 -14.83
C PRO A 998 22.45 64.74 -14.34
N GLY A 999 23.71 64.65 -14.76
CA GLY A 999 24.78 65.57 -14.37
C GLY A 999 25.67 65.10 -13.22
N SER A 1000 25.30 64.04 -12.49
CA SER A 1000 26.12 63.43 -11.43
C SER A 1000 27.11 62.39 -11.98
N ALA A 1001 28.38 62.44 -11.57
CA ALA A 1001 29.39 61.51 -12.07
C ALA A 1001 29.40 60.18 -11.30
N LEU A 1002 29.15 59.08 -12.01
CA LEU A 1002 29.27 57.70 -11.53
C LEU A 1002 30.69 57.18 -11.70
N THR A 1003 31.16 56.37 -10.75
CA THR A 1003 32.48 55.71 -10.78
C THR A 1003 32.32 54.20 -10.65
N ALA A 1004 32.94 53.45 -11.55
CA ALA A 1004 33.03 51.99 -11.52
C ALA A 1004 34.27 51.56 -10.71
N THR A 1005 34.07 50.64 -9.76
CA THR A 1005 35.13 50.06 -8.93
C THR A 1005 35.15 48.55 -9.10
N ASP A 1006 36.28 48.02 -9.57
CA ASP A 1006 36.48 46.58 -9.73
C ASP A 1006 36.58 45.92 -8.35
N ALA A 1007 35.55 45.17 -7.95
CA ALA A 1007 35.44 44.47 -6.67
C ALA A 1007 35.36 42.95 -6.90
N PHE A 1008 36.25 42.44 -7.76
CA PHE A 1008 36.38 41.02 -8.09
C PHE A 1008 37.83 40.57 -8.04
N THR A 1009 38.05 39.28 -7.88
CA THR A 1009 39.36 38.63 -7.88
C THR A 1009 39.36 37.46 -8.85
N ASP A 1010 40.46 37.28 -9.57
CA ASP A 1010 40.68 36.14 -10.46
C ASP A 1010 41.85 35.29 -9.93
N ALA A 1011 41.64 33.99 -9.78
CA ALA A 1011 42.64 33.06 -9.29
C ALA A 1011 43.76 32.76 -10.30
N ASN A 1012 43.49 32.89 -11.60
CA ASN A 1012 44.48 32.77 -12.68
C ASN A 1012 45.28 34.06 -12.90
N GLY A 1013 44.87 35.13 -12.23
CA GLY A 1013 45.64 36.36 -12.08
C GLY A 1013 45.18 37.48 -13.01
N THR A 1014 45.08 38.68 -12.44
CA THR A 1014 44.80 39.92 -13.17
C THR A 1014 46.04 40.81 -13.29
N THR A 1015 47.26 40.27 -13.08
CA THR A 1015 48.45 41.08 -12.80
C THR A 1015 49.09 41.69 -14.04
N THR A 1016 48.85 41.09 -15.21
CA THR A 1016 49.25 41.61 -16.53
C THR A 1016 48.07 42.14 -17.35
N SER A 1017 46.85 41.92 -16.85
CA SER A 1017 45.59 42.25 -17.48
C SER A 1017 45.29 43.76 -17.47
N VAL A 1018 44.84 44.29 -18.61
CA VAL A 1018 44.24 45.63 -18.67
C VAL A 1018 42.74 45.45 -18.56
N ILE A 1019 42.16 45.89 -17.44
CA ILE A 1019 40.70 45.92 -17.26
C ILE A 1019 40.15 47.11 -18.05
N THR A 1020 39.16 46.84 -18.87
CA THR A 1020 38.41 47.83 -19.65
C THR A 1020 36.97 47.86 -19.19
N HIS A 1021 36.39 49.05 -19.06
CA HIS A 1021 35.01 49.25 -18.66
C HIS A 1021 34.18 49.63 -19.87
N GLN A 1022 32.93 49.20 -19.92
CA GLN A 1022 31.93 49.67 -20.87
C GLN A 1022 30.64 49.93 -20.10
N TRP A 1023 30.22 51.20 -20.06
CA TRP A 1023 28.92 51.56 -19.50
C TRP A 1023 27.83 51.23 -20.50
N GLN A 1024 26.75 50.68 -19.98
CA GLN A 1024 25.59 50.27 -20.76
C GLN A 1024 24.34 50.94 -20.18
N VAL A 1025 23.39 51.22 -21.07
CA VAL A 1025 22.08 51.77 -20.72
C VAL A 1025 20.99 50.78 -21.12
N GLY A 1026 19.95 50.66 -20.32
CA GLY A 1026 18.94 49.64 -20.51
C GLY A 1026 17.70 49.80 -19.67
N SER A 1027 16.83 48.81 -19.75
CA SER A 1027 15.65 48.67 -18.90
C SER A 1027 15.44 47.17 -18.65
N GLY A 1028 15.32 46.78 -17.38
CA GLY A 1028 15.23 45.37 -17.01
C GLY A 1028 16.50 44.62 -17.40
N ALA A 1029 16.38 43.52 -18.15
CA ALA A 1029 17.52 42.70 -18.59
C ALA A 1029 18.20 43.19 -19.88
N ILE A 1030 17.59 44.12 -20.63
CA ILE A 1030 18.10 44.55 -21.95
C ILE A 1030 18.98 45.78 -21.79
N PHE A 1031 20.27 45.64 -22.10
CA PHE A 1031 21.26 46.73 -22.04
C PHE A 1031 22.05 46.86 -23.34
N ALA A 1032 22.30 48.10 -23.76
CA ALA A 1032 23.11 48.45 -24.91
C ALA A 1032 24.30 49.33 -24.50
N ASP A 1033 25.42 49.16 -25.20
CA ASP A 1033 26.63 49.96 -24.96
C ASP A 1033 26.36 51.45 -25.23
N ILE A 1034 26.67 52.29 -24.25
CA ILE A 1034 26.67 53.75 -24.43
C ILE A 1034 27.92 54.11 -25.22
N ALA A 1035 27.71 54.67 -26.42
CA ALA A 1035 28.81 54.94 -27.36
C ALA A 1035 29.88 55.85 -26.73
N GLY A 1036 31.11 55.33 -26.62
CA GLY A 1036 32.26 56.07 -26.10
C GLY A 1036 32.39 56.10 -24.57
N ALA A 1037 31.47 55.48 -23.81
CA ALA A 1037 31.51 55.42 -22.36
C ALA A 1037 32.39 54.25 -21.86
N THR A 1038 33.68 54.29 -22.17
CA THR A 1038 34.63 53.21 -21.83
C THR A 1038 35.55 53.50 -20.64
N GLY A 1039 35.24 54.57 -19.90
CA GLY A 1039 36.04 55.00 -18.75
C GLY A 1039 35.57 54.36 -17.44
N THR A 1040 36.39 54.46 -16.40
CA THR A 1040 36.00 54.12 -15.02
C THR A 1040 34.99 55.12 -14.42
N THR A 1041 34.65 56.19 -15.15
CA THR A 1041 33.63 57.17 -14.74
C THR A 1041 32.68 57.46 -15.90
N PHE A 1042 31.42 57.74 -15.58
CA PHE A 1042 30.37 58.12 -16.53
C PHE A 1042 29.43 59.16 -15.90
N THR A 1043 29.06 60.19 -16.65
CA THR A 1043 28.09 61.20 -16.19
C THR A 1043 26.84 61.07 -17.05
N PRO A 1044 25.70 60.62 -16.50
CA PRO A 1044 24.45 60.52 -17.23
C PRO A 1044 23.99 61.91 -17.68
N ASP A 1045 23.38 61.98 -18.87
CA ASP A 1045 22.70 63.16 -19.37
C ASP A 1045 21.21 62.88 -19.62
N SER A 1046 20.48 63.89 -20.11
CA SER A 1046 19.03 63.79 -20.35
C SER A 1046 18.62 62.70 -21.35
N THR A 1047 19.55 62.08 -22.07
CA THR A 1047 19.26 60.95 -22.96
C THR A 1047 19.22 59.61 -22.23
N GLN A 1048 19.69 59.54 -20.98
CA GLN A 1048 19.61 58.36 -20.11
C GLN A 1048 18.48 58.44 -19.08
N THR A 1049 17.76 59.56 -18.97
CA THR A 1049 16.61 59.72 -18.06
C THR A 1049 15.58 58.60 -18.23
N ALA A 1050 15.07 58.10 -17.11
CA ALA A 1050 14.19 56.94 -17.00
C ALA A 1050 14.79 55.59 -17.47
N GLN A 1051 16.11 55.50 -17.65
CA GLN A 1051 16.81 54.26 -18.02
C GLN A 1051 17.75 53.81 -16.91
N GLN A 1052 18.00 52.51 -16.80
CA GLN A 1052 18.98 51.96 -15.87
C GLN A 1052 20.38 51.97 -16.49
N LEU A 1053 21.40 52.10 -15.64
CA LEU A 1053 22.80 52.05 -16.03
C LEU A 1053 23.49 50.84 -15.39
N ARG A 1054 24.41 50.23 -16.13
CA ARG A 1054 25.34 49.22 -15.57
C ARG A 1054 26.71 49.34 -16.23
N VAL A 1055 27.71 48.66 -15.67
CA VAL A 1055 29.05 48.61 -16.24
C VAL A 1055 29.54 47.17 -16.37
N VAL A 1056 30.15 46.88 -17.51
CA VAL A 1056 30.83 45.61 -17.78
C VAL A 1056 32.33 45.85 -17.74
N ALA A 1057 33.02 45.20 -16.82
CA ALA A 1057 34.48 45.09 -16.84
C ALA A 1057 34.87 43.90 -17.73
N SER A 1058 35.81 44.08 -18.64
CA SER A 1058 36.37 43.03 -19.50
C SER A 1058 37.89 43.08 -19.46
N TYR A 1059 38.52 41.93 -19.28
CA TYR A 1059 39.99 41.81 -19.21
C TYR A 1059 40.43 40.45 -19.76
N VAL A 1060 41.70 40.35 -20.15
CA VAL A 1060 42.32 39.07 -20.49
C VAL A 1060 43.18 38.66 -19.31
N ASP A 1061 42.92 37.51 -18.70
CA ASP A 1061 43.66 37.01 -17.54
C ASP A 1061 45.13 36.71 -17.87
N ASP A 1062 45.92 36.34 -16.85
CA ASP A 1062 47.35 36.04 -17.05
C ASP A 1062 47.60 34.73 -17.85
N LEU A 1063 46.56 33.98 -18.20
CA LEU A 1063 46.61 32.79 -19.07
C LEU A 1063 46.12 33.07 -20.51
N GLY A 1064 45.63 34.26 -20.81
CA GLY A 1064 45.20 34.66 -22.14
C GLY A 1064 43.71 34.45 -22.42
N THR A 1065 42.91 34.11 -21.39
CA THR A 1065 41.45 33.94 -21.48
C THR A 1065 40.75 35.29 -21.31
N LEU A 1066 39.78 35.57 -22.16
CA LEU A 1066 38.95 36.78 -22.04
C LEU A 1066 37.86 36.57 -20.99
N GLU A 1067 37.89 37.38 -19.93
CA GLU A 1067 36.95 37.34 -18.82
C GLU A 1067 36.08 38.61 -18.77
N ARG A 1068 34.85 38.47 -18.27
CA ARG A 1068 33.89 39.58 -18.13
C ARG A 1068 33.18 39.52 -16.77
N VAL A 1069 33.11 40.67 -16.10
CA VAL A 1069 32.40 40.84 -14.82
C VAL A 1069 31.44 42.01 -14.95
N THR A 1070 30.16 41.79 -14.63
CA THR A 1070 29.10 42.79 -14.79
C THR A 1070 28.64 43.31 -13.43
N SER A 1071 28.36 44.62 -13.33
CA SER A 1071 27.78 45.23 -12.13
C SER A 1071 26.28 44.92 -11.99
N ALA A 1072 25.74 45.11 -10.78
CA ALA A 1072 24.31 45.35 -10.64
C ALA A 1072 23.89 46.60 -11.43
N ALA A 1073 22.64 46.63 -11.90
CA ALA A 1073 22.06 47.82 -12.51
C ALA A 1073 21.71 48.87 -11.44
N THR A 1074 21.79 50.15 -11.79
CA THR A 1074 21.24 51.24 -10.97
C THR A 1074 19.71 51.18 -10.97
N THR A 1075 19.06 51.96 -10.10
CA THR A 1075 17.68 52.39 -10.36
C THR A 1075 17.63 53.21 -11.65
N VAL A 1076 16.43 53.53 -12.13
CA VAL A 1076 16.32 54.40 -13.32
C VAL A 1076 16.94 55.76 -13.02
N VAL A 1077 17.58 56.35 -14.03
CA VAL A 1077 18.16 57.68 -13.91
C VAL A 1077 17.03 58.69 -13.77
N GLY A 1078 17.12 59.54 -12.75
CA GLY A 1078 16.14 60.61 -12.47
C GLY A 1078 16.04 61.66 -13.58
N ASP A 1079 15.21 62.66 -13.37
CA ASP A 1079 14.98 63.82 -14.22
C ASP A 1079 15.32 65.13 -13.49
N VAL A 1080 15.66 66.16 -14.26
CA VAL A 1080 15.91 67.52 -13.74
C VAL A 1080 15.03 68.50 -14.50
N PHE A 1081 14.00 69.01 -13.83
CA PHE A 1081 13.00 69.90 -14.40
C PHE A 1081 13.10 71.33 -13.84
N VAL A 1082 12.95 72.31 -14.73
CA VAL A 1082 12.82 73.73 -14.38
C VAL A 1082 11.69 74.32 -15.22
N GLY A 1083 10.61 74.69 -14.54
CA GLY A 1083 9.40 75.24 -15.14
C GLY A 1083 9.53 76.70 -15.55
N THR A 1084 8.42 77.27 -15.98
CA THR A 1084 8.34 78.57 -16.65
C THR A 1084 7.65 79.60 -15.76
N ALA A 1085 6.94 80.56 -16.38
CA ALA A 1085 6.21 81.60 -15.65
C ALA A 1085 4.68 81.47 -15.84
N GLY A 1086 4.23 80.28 -16.23
CA GLY A 1086 2.82 79.92 -16.37
C GLY A 1086 2.59 78.51 -15.86
N VAL A 1087 1.33 78.05 -15.88
CA VAL A 1087 0.96 76.72 -15.36
C VAL A 1087 1.70 75.60 -16.09
N ASP A 1088 2.55 74.90 -15.35
CA ASP A 1088 3.34 73.76 -15.79
C ASP A 1088 2.86 72.45 -15.13
N ILE A 1089 2.87 71.37 -15.90
CA ILE A 1089 2.53 70.02 -15.41
C ILE A 1089 3.72 69.13 -15.74
N TRP A 1090 4.44 68.70 -14.70
CA TRP A 1090 5.59 67.81 -14.81
C TRP A 1090 5.29 66.45 -14.18
N THR A 1091 5.81 65.41 -14.82
CA THR A 1091 5.76 64.05 -14.31
C THR A 1091 7.16 63.46 -14.40
N GLY A 1092 7.69 63.08 -13.25
CA GLY A 1092 9.03 62.54 -13.04
C GLY A 1092 9.19 61.09 -13.43
N THR A 1093 10.23 60.46 -12.90
CA THR A 1093 10.62 59.07 -13.17
C THR A 1093 10.45 58.21 -11.92
N ALA A 1094 10.86 56.95 -11.95
CA ALA A 1094 10.86 56.10 -10.76
C ALA A 1094 12.21 56.14 -10.00
N GLY A 1095 13.04 57.17 -10.23
CA GLY A 1095 14.30 57.40 -9.53
C GLY A 1095 14.46 58.87 -9.15
N ASP A 1096 15.47 59.18 -8.33
CA ASP A 1096 15.67 60.48 -7.66
C ASP A 1096 15.68 61.68 -8.64
N ASP A 1097 14.59 62.44 -8.62
CA ASP A 1097 14.30 63.59 -9.48
C ASP A 1097 14.52 64.94 -8.76
N VAL A 1098 14.75 65.99 -9.54
CA VAL A 1098 14.83 67.38 -9.06
C VAL A 1098 13.96 68.28 -9.91
N ALA A 1099 12.89 68.84 -9.35
CA ALA A 1099 11.96 69.72 -10.06
C ALA A 1099 11.76 71.08 -9.37
N SER A 1100 11.59 72.11 -10.19
CA SER A 1100 11.21 73.47 -9.79
C SER A 1100 10.10 73.98 -10.72
N GLY A 1101 8.98 74.45 -10.17
CA GLY A 1101 7.77 74.87 -10.89
C GLY A 1101 7.89 76.26 -11.53
N GLY A 1102 8.46 77.22 -10.80
CA GLY A 1102 8.64 78.59 -11.29
C GLY A 1102 7.47 79.50 -10.88
N ASP A 1103 7.12 80.50 -11.70
CA ASP A 1103 5.90 81.26 -11.42
C ASP A 1103 4.71 80.52 -12.08
N GLY A 1104 3.61 80.27 -11.41
CA GLY A 1104 2.55 79.43 -11.98
C GLY A 1104 1.59 78.87 -10.95
N ASN A 1105 0.69 77.99 -11.36
CA ASN A 1105 -0.05 77.15 -10.43
C ASN A 1105 0.19 75.73 -10.95
N ASP A 1106 1.24 75.11 -10.47
CA ASP A 1106 1.90 74.00 -11.14
C ASP A 1106 1.54 72.66 -10.50
N ILE A 1107 1.74 71.58 -11.26
CA ILE A 1107 1.56 70.22 -10.76
C ILE A 1107 2.87 69.48 -10.99
N LEU A 1108 3.57 69.17 -9.90
CA LEU A 1108 4.83 68.44 -9.90
C LEU A 1108 4.60 67.04 -9.32
N ASN A 1109 4.61 66.02 -10.18
CA ASN A 1109 4.40 64.62 -9.77
C ASN A 1109 5.66 63.80 -9.99
N ALA A 1110 6.41 63.50 -8.93
CA ALA A 1110 7.72 62.87 -9.02
C ALA A 1110 7.68 61.35 -9.15
N LEU A 1111 6.54 60.71 -8.83
CA LEU A 1111 6.31 59.26 -8.87
C LEU A 1111 7.10 58.47 -7.83
N GLY A 1112 8.41 58.26 -7.99
CA GLY A 1112 9.17 57.55 -6.97
C GLY A 1112 10.67 57.73 -7.07
N GLY A 1113 11.38 57.49 -5.98
CA GLY A 1113 12.74 58.01 -5.79
C GLY A 1113 12.77 58.88 -4.55
N ASN A 1114 13.93 59.41 -4.17
CA ASN A 1114 14.00 60.46 -3.15
C ASN A 1114 14.10 61.81 -3.86
N ASP A 1115 12.97 62.49 -4.00
CA ASP A 1115 12.83 63.60 -4.92
C ASP A 1115 13.00 64.95 -4.23
N ILE A 1116 13.39 65.98 -5.01
CA ILE A 1116 13.44 67.37 -4.55
C ILE A 1116 12.47 68.19 -5.39
N LEU A 1117 11.35 68.60 -4.81
CA LEU A 1117 10.28 69.35 -5.47
C LEU A 1117 10.17 70.76 -4.90
N ASN A 1118 10.23 71.77 -5.77
CA ASN A 1118 9.99 73.16 -5.41
C ASN A 1118 8.85 73.74 -6.27
N GLY A 1119 7.74 74.18 -5.67
CA GLY A 1119 6.63 74.85 -6.37
C GLY A 1119 7.02 76.25 -6.85
N ASP A 1120 7.74 76.97 -6.00
CA ASP A 1120 8.17 78.36 -6.15
C ASP A 1120 7.05 79.39 -5.92
N ALA A 1121 6.37 79.91 -6.95
CA ALA A 1121 5.39 80.99 -6.77
C ALA A 1121 4.06 80.72 -7.45
N GLY A 1122 3.02 80.64 -6.63
CA GLY A 1122 1.61 80.52 -6.94
C GLY A 1122 1.04 79.32 -6.21
N ASN A 1123 -0.10 78.78 -6.65
CA ASN A 1123 -0.78 77.70 -5.91
C ASN A 1123 -0.49 76.36 -6.56
N ASP A 1124 0.43 75.61 -5.98
CA ASP A 1124 1.05 74.43 -6.57
C ASP A 1124 0.59 73.12 -5.91
N VAL A 1125 0.71 72.03 -6.65
CA VAL A 1125 0.45 70.66 -6.18
C VAL A 1125 1.72 69.85 -6.32
N LEU A 1126 2.34 69.50 -5.19
CA LEU A 1126 3.56 68.73 -5.10
C LEU A 1126 3.22 67.31 -4.64
N ILE A 1127 3.47 66.34 -5.51
CA ILE A 1127 3.23 64.92 -5.29
C ILE A 1127 4.60 64.22 -5.32
N GLY A 1128 5.12 63.89 -4.13
CA GLY A 1128 6.38 63.16 -4.00
C GLY A 1128 6.26 61.73 -4.52
N GLY A 1129 5.19 61.03 -4.13
CA GLY A 1129 5.01 59.63 -4.50
C GLY A 1129 5.76 58.72 -3.53
N THR A 1130 6.46 57.69 -4.02
CA THR A 1130 7.15 56.71 -3.16
C THR A 1130 8.63 57.03 -2.97
N GLY A 1131 9.08 57.16 -1.73
CA GLY A 1131 10.47 57.41 -1.35
C GLY A 1131 10.54 58.56 -0.36
N ALA A 1132 11.73 59.02 0.03
CA ALA A 1132 11.87 60.09 1.02
C ALA A 1132 12.03 61.45 0.34
N ASP A 1133 10.92 62.14 0.12
CA ASP A 1133 10.88 63.34 -0.72
C ASP A 1133 11.08 64.63 0.08
N THR A 1134 11.70 65.64 -0.53
CA THR A 1134 11.79 66.99 0.02
C THR A 1134 10.95 67.94 -0.83
N MET A 1135 9.88 68.46 -0.25
CA MET A 1135 8.91 69.30 -0.95
C MET A 1135 8.82 70.70 -0.33
N ALA A 1136 8.88 71.75 -1.16
CA ALA A 1136 8.69 73.14 -0.77
C ALA A 1136 7.80 73.86 -1.80
N GLY A 1137 6.63 74.33 -1.39
CA GLY A 1137 5.58 74.93 -2.21
C GLY A 1137 5.92 76.37 -2.54
N GLY A 1138 6.25 77.17 -1.52
CA GLY A 1138 6.66 78.55 -1.70
C GLY A 1138 5.48 79.50 -1.60
N VAL A 1139 5.43 80.55 -2.42
CA VAL A 1139 4.43 81.63 -2.25
C VAL A 1139 3.10 81.28 -2.93
N GLY A 1140 2.11 80.86 -2.16
CA GLY A 1140 0.72 80.71 -2.57
C GLY A 1140 0.03 79.67 -1.67
N ASP A 1141 -1.20 79.29 -1.98
CA ASP A 1141 -1.89 78.24 -1.22
C ASP A 1141 -1.59 76.87 -1.88
N ASP A 1142 -0.69 76.10 -1.27
CA ASP A 1142 -0.11 74.90 -1.87
C ASP A 1142 -0.67 73.58 -1.30
N VAL A 1143 -0.51 72.50 -2.07
CA VAL A 1143 -0.92 71.14 -1.69
C VAL A 1143 0.26 70.17 -1.79
N TYR A 1144 0.53 69.46 -0.69
CA TYR A 1144 1.55 68.42 -0.61
C TYR A 1144 0.92 67.05 -0.42
N GLU A 1145 1.29 66.08 -1.24
CA GLU A 1145 0.97 64.67 -1.01
C GLU A 1145 2.15 63.98 -0.32
N VAL A 1146 1.93 63.56 0.93
CA VAL A 1146 2.92 62.88 1.78
C VAL A 1146 2.51 61.43 1.99
N THR A 1147 3.27 60.49 1.44
CA THR A 1147 2.93 59.05 1.47
C THR A 1147 4.02 58.17 2.07
N ASP A 1148 5.22 58.70 2.32
CA ASP A 1148 6.30 58.02 3.05
C ASP A 1148 6.66 58.76 4.35
N LEU A 1149 7.16 58.03 5.35
CA LEU A 1149 7.60 58.61 6.61
C LEU A 1149 8.88 59.47 6.46
N GLY A 1150 9.61 59.30 5.37
CA GLY A 1150 10.78 60.07 4.99
C GLY A 1150 10.47 61.43 4.38
N ASP A 1151 9.22 61.69 3.98
CA ASP A 1151 8.83 62.93 3.32
C ASP A 1151 8.97 64.15 4.24
N VAL A 1152 9.55 65.22 3.69
CA VAL A 1152 9.81 66.49 4.37
C VAL A 1152 9.12 67.62 3.62
N VAL A 1153 8.10 68.20 4.25
CA VAL A 1153 7.44 69.43 3.79
C VAL A 1153 8.09 70.64 4.46
N THR A 1154 8.50 71.62 3.66
CA THR A 1154 9.14 72.85 4.13
C THR A 1154 8.33 74.08 3.73
N GLU A 1155 7.81 74.80 4.73
CA GLU A 1155 7.06 76.05 4.54
C GLU A 1155 7.64 77.24 5.33
N LEU A 1156 7.54 78.46 4.79
CA LEU A 1156 7.90 79.69 5.51
C LEU A 1156 6.66 80.50 5.91
N GLY A 1157 6.82 81.32 6.96
CA GLY A 1157 5.71 82.08 7.51
C GLY A 1157 5.22 83.19 6.59
N GLY A 1158 3.94 83.12 6.20
CA GLY A 1158 3.24 84.15 5.42
C GLY A 1158 3.27 83.92 3.91
N GLU A 1159 3.52 82.68 3.48
CA GLU A 1159 3.56 82.30 2.07
C GLU A 1159 2.21 81.82 1.53
N GLY A 1160 1.31 81.27 2.35
CA GLY A 1160 -0.10 81.06 2.00
C GLY A 1160 -0.90 80.36 3.08
N ILE A 1161 -1.93 79.60 2.67
CA ILE A 1161 -2.65 78.62 3.49
C ILE A 1161 -2.45 77.23 2.86
N ASP A 1162 -1.62 76.42 3.50
CA ASP A 1162 -1.08 75.22 2.85
C ASP A 1162 -1.73 73.94 3.38
N THR A 1163 -1.79 72.93 2.52
CA THR A 1163 -2.49 71.68 2.79
C THR A 1163 -1.59 70.48 2.60
N VAL A 1164 -1.43 69.66 3.63
CA VAL A 1164 -0.87 68.31 3.50
C VAL A 1164 -2.00 67.30 3.34
N TRP A 1165 -1.93 66.50 2.29
CA TRP A 1165 -2.71 65.30 2.08
C TRP A 1165 -1.84 64.08 2.39
N THR A 1166 -2.31 63.15 3.21
CA THR A 1166 -1.52 61.96 3.58
C THR A 1166 -2.33 60.68 3.62
N SER A 1167 -1.68 59.57 3.31
CA SER A 1167 -2.20 58.20 3.47
C SER A 1167 -1.51 57.44 4.62
N LEU A 1168 -0.54 58.06 5.30
CA LEU A 1168 0.19 57.49 6.44
C LEU A 1168 -0.72 57.26 7.64
N ALA A 1169 -0.47 56.21 8.42
CA ALA A 1169 -1.22 55.92 9.64
C ALA A 1169 -1.08 57.00 10.74
N SER A 1170 -0.04 57.85 10.66
CA SER A 1170 0.15 58.98 11.57
C SER A 1170 0.96 60.09 10.91
N TYR A 1171 0.56 61.35 11.12
CA TYR A 1171 1.31 62.51 10.62
C TYR A 1171 1.19 63.72 11.56
N THR A 1172 2.26 64.50 11.66
CA THR A 1172 2.30 65.76 12.42
C THR A 1172 2.65 66.89 11.48
N LEU A 1173 1.82 67.94 11.42
CA LEU A 1173 2.08 69.09 10.56
C LEU A 1173 3.41 69.78 10.91
N GLY A 1174 4.22 70.05 9.88
CA GLY A 1174 5.38 70.94 9.98
C GLY A 1174 4.98 72.37 10.36
N ALA A 1175 5.94 73.21 10.73
CA ALA A 1175 5.66 74.62 11.01
C ALA A 1175 5.12 75.32 9.74
N ASN A 1176 4.24 76.31 9.92
CA ASN A 1176 3.68 77.13 8.83
C ASN A 1176 2.74 76.41 7.85
N VAL A 1177 2.32 75.18 8.13
CA VAL A 1177 1.27 74.49 7.37
C VAL A 1177 -0.05 74.53 8.14
N GLU A 1178 -1.17 74.88 7.50
CA GLU A 1178 -2.46 75.08 8.18
C GLU A 1178 -3.36 73.84 8.14
N ASN A 1179 -3.41 73.11 7.03
CA ASN A 1179 -4.40 72.05 6.82
C ASN A 1179 -3.77 70.65 6.70
N LEU A 1180 -4.41 69.65 7.32
CA LEU A 1180 -4.08 68.23 7.19
C LEU A 1180 -5.32 67.44 6.77
N TYR A 1181 -5.21 66.69 5.68
CA TYR A 1181 -6.26 65.80 5.18
C TYR A 1181 -5.75 64.38 5.10
N TYR A 1182 -6.45 63.44 5.76
CA TYR A 1182 -6.18 62.01 5.63
C TYR A 1182 -7.02 61.39 4.53
N GLY A 1183 -6.36 60.82 3.52
CA GLY A 1183 -6.99 60.17 2.36
C GLY A 1183 -7.09 58.66 2.44
N GLY A 1184 -6.53 58.02 3.47
CA GLY A 1184 -6.53 56.56 3.63
C GLY A 1184 -7.82 55.99 4.25
N SER A 1185 -7.96 54.67 4.23
CA SER A 1185 -9.11 53.94 4.80
C SER A 1185 -8.84 53.31 6.17
N GLY A 1186 -7.62 53.43 6.71
CA GLY A 1186 -7.20 52.88 7.99
C GLY A 1186 -7.50 53.80 9.18
N ASN A 1187 -7.08 53.40 10.38
CA ASN A 1187 -7.09 54.31 11.55
C ASN A 1187 -5.94 55.33 11.41
N PHE A 1188 -6.22 56.60 11.68
CA PHE A 1188 -5.26 57.68 11.52
C PHE A 1188 -5.00 58.47 12.81
N ALA A 1189 -3.74 58.84 13.05
CA ALA A 1189 -3.33 59.75 14.11
C ALA A 1189 -2.74 61.05 13.53
N GLY A 1190 -3.55 62.10 13.43
CA GLY A 1190 -3.16 63.42 12.93
C GLY A 1190 -2.88 64.40 14.06
N THR A 1191 -1.75 65.10 14.04
CA THR A 1191 -1.42 66.14 15.02
C THR A 1191 -1.16 67.47 14.31
N GLY A 1192 -1.82 68.55 14.77
CA GLY A 1192 -1.57 69.91 14.28
C GLY A 1192 -0.23 70.47 14.76
N ASN A 1193 0.04 71.72 14.38
CA ASN A 1193 1.15 72.52 14.89
C ASN A 1193 0.64 73.65 15.81
N ALA A 1194 1.41 74.72 16.00
CA ALA A 1194 1.06 75.83 16.88
C ALA A 1194 0.10 76.88 16.27
N LEU A 1195 -0.33 76.69 15.03
CA LEU A 1195 -1.22 77.58 14.27
C LEU A 1195 -2.69 77.17 14.43
N ASP A 1196 -3.59 77.91 13.78
CA ASP A 1196 -5.02 77.58 13.72
C ASP A 1196 -5.25 76.49 12.66
N ASN A 1197 -4.97 75.22 13.00
CA ASN A 1197 -5.02 74.11 12.03
C ASN A 1197 -6.42 73.56 11.75
N THR A 1198 -6.64 73.11 10.51
CA THR A 1198 -7.80 72.29 10.11
C THR A 1198 -7.36 70.85 9.84
N LEU A 1199 -7.79 69.90 10.68
CA LEU A 1199 -7.47 68.48 10.53
C LEU A 1199 -8.71 67.67 10.12
N VAL A 1200 -8.62 66.87 9.06
CA VAL A 1200 -9.69 66.01 8.55
C VAL A 1200 -9.24 64.55 8.54
N GLY A 1201 -9.94 63.71 9.31
CA GLY A 1201 -9.74 62.25 9.33
C GLY A 1201 -10.53 61.52 8.24
N GLY A 1202 -10.35 60.19 8.16
CA GLY A 1202 -10.99 59.29 7.22
C GLY A 1202 -12.14 58.48 7.83
N ALA A 1203 -12.39 57.29 7.27
CA ALA A 1203 -13.49 56.40 7.70
C ALA A 1203 -13.14 55.51 8.91
N GLY A 1204 -11.87 55.51 9.34
CA GLY A 1204 -11.35 54.71 10.45
C GLY A 1204 -11.59 55.33 11.82
N ASN A 1205 -11.04 54.70 12.87
CA ASN A 1205 -11.05 55.26 14.22
C ASN A 1205 -9.89 56.24 14.38
N ASP A 1206 -10.15 57.51 14.12
CA ASP A 1206 -9.10 58.52 14.05
C ASP A 1206 -8.90 59.30 15.35
N VAL A 1207 -7.65 59.68 15.59
CA VAL A 1207 -7.22 60.53 16.71
C VAL A 1207 -6.63 61.82 16.12
N LEU A 1208 -7.33 62.93 16.30
CA LEU A 1208 -6.89 64.26 15.85
C LEU A 1208 -6.55 65.12 17.06
N ILE A 1209 -5.29 65.60 17.14
CA ILE A 1209 -4.71 66.32 18.28
C ILE A 1209 -4.39 67.76 17.94
#